data_AF-A0A819M8K1-F1
#
_entry.id   AF-A0A819M8K1-F1
#
_cell.length_a   1.000
_cell.length_b   1.000
_cell.length_c   1.000
_cell.angle_alpha   90.00
_cell.angle_beta   90.00
_cell.angle_gamma   90.00
#
_symmetry.space_group_name_H-M   'P 1'
#
loop_
_entity.id
_entity.type
_entity.pdbx_description
1 polymer ?
#
loop_
_entity_poly.entity_id
_entity_poly.type
_entity_poly.pdbx_seq_one_letter_code
_entity_poly.pdbx_strand_id
1 'polypeptide(L)'
;MNFEPPPSTKDAINQDVIWFRLFIQILIRMNDMDQAKNDLLQLWREECNDNEGELEDADEFERKFQPSSALWWYMVERALYRLIHVACYTMNYNNLYALRFIIKYLYLQLQEEHHQYLRKMDKHGKFIVYRGQGMPHEEFELLKTKIGELYPARIPFSTSMSRSMALKFAPRCNSNLVPVMFEIRVEPKKVTLPYAHMREFSEYPKDEEVLFMMGTIFQVNDVVYSDSEKVWIIKLSLCREDDPRLKDMIDYLKYEIKDTADLITLADFFIKIGEYDMAKEYYRKYQNQLSIDDSNMKRIWQGLSNIADIQGNYFISMNDYSKAHECFNEQIDICRNLPSHHPQVGKCYANIANLYELQGNNNLALENYEKAYKIFTQSLPAYHPDITKVEQSIENLSPQKKSSKETSNQSTISKMIEISEDQSEANKIIEMFLIVWLDANVNKTKDNEETYKALRTSINYLKTFDNLQEGETYIQSIHREKIILIVSGGFGMEIVPRIHDFEQVNCIYVYCGDKARHEQWSKDYSKVKSVITKRNQLVEEIIEDQKIRNKIEDTLPMSILTRTAVAKETTAKDIAKEMGSILWFQLLIDVLLRMEHSDDAKTELIKTWRENYTGNSSELNIIKDFEQKYKQEKAVWWYTRDSSLYRILNKALREQSIDMIFSFRFFLTELSQHVSKLYQNYMEQIRASDTIGESIHVYRGQVIAKEEFEQMQNSIGGFISINSFFSTSRNELKARSFAMDSSVTEKLRRILFKIEIDLRLPTKPFADIEGISYYPNEQEILFMLGSIFRINKIESDEKNKLSIINMNLCSEDDFELKELFAYLKKDIGEEASMITLGNILLQMGEYDKGEKIFLRMNHQEGLINVEELKGNFYLAMKQYKQAIVYYEQSLKLRLKLLPESHPDIGKSYSAIAMAYEFWKLYPNSIDYYQQAIKQYQRTLRDDHPLITQTMNNLQKLQHRTKH
;
A
#
# COMPACT_ATOMS: atom_id res chain seq x y z
N MET A 1 -10.76 18.19 3.41
CA MET A 1 -11.54 17.26 4.25
C MET A 1 -11.61 16.02 3.39
N ASN A 2 -10.64 15.12 3.54
CA ASN A 2 -10.58 13.93 2.70
C ASN A 2 -10.79 12.77 3.65
N PHE A 3 -12.02 12.25 3.61
CA PHE A 3 -12.43 11.04 4.27
C PHE A 3 -11.92 9.89 3.41
N GLU A 4 -11.03 9.05 3.94
CA GLU A 4 -10.81 7.71 3.39
C GLU A 4 -11.65 6.71 4.21
N PRO A 5 -12.25 5.71 3.55
CA PRO A 5 -12.95 4.61 4.21
C PRO A 5 -11.94 3.74 5.00
N PRO A 6 -12.39 2.82 5.86
CA PRO A 6 -11.50 2.08 6.77
C PRO A 6 -10.45 1.22 6.04
N PRO A 7 -9.41 0.74 6.75
CA PRO A 7 -8.36 -0.09 6.15
C PRO A 7 -8.74 -1.57 6.02
N SER A 8 -8.22 -2.17 4.94
CA SER A 8 -7.89 -3.58 4.69
C SER A 8 -8.97 -4.59 4.29
N THR A 9 -8.55 -5.54 3.46
CA THR A 9 -9.34 -6.50 2.67
C THR A 9 -9.69 -7.80 3.40
N LYS A 10 -9.42 -7.88 4.71
CA LYS A 10 -10.23 -8.69 5.65
C LYS A 10 -11.45 -7.95 6.17
N ASP A 11 -11.47 -6.63 6.03
CA ASP A 11 -12.53 -5.76 6.50
C ASP A 11 -13.46 -5.26 5.40
N ALA A 12 -13.32 -5.63 4.11
CA ALA A 12 -14.35 -5.27 3.11
C ALA A 12 -15.75 -5.75 3.56
N ILE A 13 -15.77 -6.90 4.23
CA ILE A 13 -16.97 -7.50 4.82
C ILE A 13 -17.40 -6.76 6.10
N ASN A 14 -16.45 -6.37 6.96
CA ASN A 14 -16.75 -5.61 8.16
C ASN A 14 -17.17 -4.16 7.82
N GLN A 15 -16.68 -3.57 6.74
CA GLN A 15 -17.10 -2.27 6.24
C GLN A 15 -18.53 -2.33 5.71
N ASP A 16 -18.87 -3.33 4.90
CA ASP A 16 -20.26 -3.55 4.49
C ASP A 16 -21.19 -3.74 5.70
N VAL A 17 -20.74 -4.47 6.74
CA VAL A 17 -21.44 -4.62 8.02
C VAL A 17 -21.64 -3.26 8.70
N ILE A 18 -20.62 -2.42 8.73
CA ILE A 18 -20.61 -1.09 9.34
C ILE A 18 -21.55 -0.16 8.58
N TRP A 19 -21.36 -0.01 7.28
CA TRP A 19 -22.07 0.93 6.42
C TRP A 19 -23.54 0.57 6.29
N PHE A 20 -23.86 -0.72 6.13
CA PHE A 20 -25.25 -1.17 6.08
C PHE A 20 -25.97 -0.91 7.41
N ARG A 21 -25.34 -1.28 8.54
CA ARG A 21 -25.94 -1.03 9.87
C ARG A 21 -26.10 0.47 10.15
N LEU A 22 -25.11 1.28 9.77
CA LEU A 22 -25.15 2.73 9.88
C LEU A 22 -26.32 3.32 9.09
N PHE A 23 -26.46 2.90 7.83
CA PHE A 23 -27.51 3.38 6.95
C PHE A 23 -28.91 3.09 7.52
N ILE A 24 -29.16 1.85 7.97
CA ILE A 24 -30.43 1.49 8.62
C ILE A 24 -30.70 2.33 9.87
N GLN A 25 -29.68 2.62 10.69
CA GLN A 25 -29.85 3.48 11.87
C GLN A 25 -30.17 4.94 11.51
N ILE A 26 -29.61 5.48 10.43
CA ILE A 26 -29.96 6.81 9.91
C ILE A 26 -31.44 6.82 9.51
N LEU A 27 -31.87 5.85 8.69
CA LEU A 27 -33.25 5.76 8.20
C LEU A 27 -34.29 5.69 9.32
N ILE A 28 -34.04 4.89 10.37
CA ILE A 28 -34.96 4.75 11.52
C ILE A 28 -35.11 6.07 12.29
N ARG A 29 -34.07 6.91 12.34
CA ARG A 29 -34.06 8.18 13.07
C ARG A 29 -34.62 9.36 12.28
N MET A 30 -34.78 9.22 10.96
CA MET A 30 -35.38 10.27 10.12
C MET A 30 -36.84 10.53 10.54
N ASN A 31 -37.25 11.80 10.55
CA ASN A 31 -38.56 12.23 11.07
C ASN A 31 -39.57 12.68 10.01
N ASP A 32 -39.21 12.61 8.72
CA ASP A 32 -40.02 13.04 7.57
C ASP A 32 -41.04 11.98 7.13
N MET A 33 -41.93 11.56 8.03
CA MET A 33 -42.77 10.37 7.82
C MET A 33 -43.80 10.50 6.69
N ASP A 34 -44.34 11.69 6.45
CA ASP A 34 -45.32 11.90 5.37
C ASP A 34 -44.63 11.76 4.00
N GLN A 35 -43.45 12.36 3.84
CA GLN A 35 -42.65 12.21 2.63
C GLN A 35 -42.19 10.76 2.45
N ALA A 36 -41.76 10.11 3.54
CA ALA A 36 -41.34 8.71 3.51
C ALA A 36 -42.45 7.76 3.05
N LYS A 37 -43.71 8.03 3.46
CA LYS A 37 -44.86 7.24 3.00
C LYS A 37 -45.09 7.40 1.51
N ASN A 38 -44.99 8.63 1.01
CA ASN A 38 -45.17 8.92 -0.41
C ASN A 38 -44.06 8.29 -1.27
N ASP A 39 -42.80 8.38 -0.83
CA ASP A 39 -41.67 7.77 -1.52
C ASP A 39 -41.82 6.24 -1.59
N LEU A 40 -42.26 5.60 -0.50
CA LEU A 40 -42.59 4.17 -0.46
C LEU A 40 -43.68 3.81 -1.48
N LEU A 41 -44.79 4.54 -1.48
CA LEU A 41 -45.91 4.28 -2.38
C LEU A 41 -45.53 4.52 -3.85
N GLN A 42 -44.72 5.53 -4.12
CA GLN A 42 -44.21 5.80 -5.46
C GLN A 42 -43.34 4.64 -5.94
N LEU A 43 -42.33 4.24 -5.15
CA LEU A 43 -41.47 3.10 -5.50
C LEU A 43 -42.28 1.82 -5.70
N TRP A 44 -43.26 1.56 -4.82
CA TRP A 44 -44.12 0.38 -4.94
C TRP A 44 -44.90 0.42 -6.27
N ARG A 45 -45.52 1.55 -6.62
CA ARG A 45 -46.26 1.71 -7.88
C ARG A 45 -45.35 1.61 -9.12
N GLU A 46 -44.13 2.12 -9.07
CA GLU A 46 -43.17 2.09 -10.18
C GLU A 46 -42.65 0.67 -10.48
N GLU A 47 -42.42 -0.14 -9.45
CA GLU A 47 -41.91 -1.52 -9.58
C GLU A 47 -43.03 -2.52 -9.93
N CYS A 48 -44.28 -2.17 -9.67
CA CYS A 48 -45.45 -2.93 -10.10
C CYS A 48 -45.72 -2.69 -11.60
N ASN A 49 -45.07 -3.47 -12.48
CA ASN A 49 -45.28 -3.50 -13.93
C ASN A 49 -46.75 -3.86 -14.32
N ASP A 50 -47.70 -2.94 -14.16
CA ASP A 50 -49.13 -3.07 -14.46
C ASP A 50 -49.87 -4.23 -13.74
N ASN A 51 -49.34 -4.74 -12.62
CA ASN A 51 -50.03 -5.75 -11.83
C ASN A 51 -51.14 -5.10 -10.98
N GLU A 52 -52.38 -5.09 -11.50
CA GLU A 52 -53.56 -4.46 -10.85
C GLU A 52 -53.73 -4.87 -9.38
N GLY A 53 -53.45 -6.13 -9.02
CA GLY A 53 -53.56 -6.60 -7.64
C GLY A 53 -52.56 -5.94 -6.69
N GLU A 54 -51.29 -5.81 -7.10
CA GLU A 54 -50.26 -5.19 -6.26
C GLU A 54 -50.42 -3.66 -6.16
N LEU A 55 -51.10 -3.05 -7.15
CA LEU A 55 -51.49 -1.65 -7.10
C LEU A 55 -52.67 -1.43 -6.13
N GLU A 56 -53.66 -2.33 -6.12
CA GLU A 56 -54.75 -2.31 -5.13
C GLU A 56 -54.21 -2.49 -3.69
N ASP A 57 -53.23 -3.37 -3.49
CA ASP A 57 -52.58 -3.57 -2.19
C ASP A 57 -51.85 -2.30 -1.71
N ALA A 58 -51.20 -1.56 -2.62
CA ALA A 58 -50.56 -0.28 -2.30
C ALA A 58 -51.59 0.80 -1.89
N ASP A 59 -52.73 0.86 -2.58
CA ASP A 59 -53.84 1.77 -2.24
C ASP A 59 -54.55 1.37 -0.94
N GLU A 60 -54.59 0.07 -0.62
CA GLU A 60 -55.06 -0.42 0.68
C GLU A 60 -54.08 -0.06 1.80
N PHE A 61 -52.78 -0.25 1.58
CA PHE A 61 -51.72 0.18 2.50
C PHE A 61 -51.84 1.68 2.79
N GLU A 62 -52.00 2.51 1.75
CA GLU A 62 -52.13 3.96 1.89
C GLU A 62 -53.29 4.34 2.82
N ARG A 63 -54.44 3.64 2.73
CA ARG A 63 -55.66 3.94 3.51
C ARG A 63 -55.69 3.31 4.90
N LYS A 64 -55.16 2.10 5.06
CA LYS A 64 -55.38 1.26 6.26
C LYS A 64 -54.15 1.05 7.12
N PHE A 65 -52.95 1.42 6.67
CA PHE A 65 -51.73 1.21 7.46
C PHE A 65 -51.84 1.83 8.86
N GLN A 66 -51.42 1.07 9.86
CA GLN A 66 -51.25 1.52 11.24
C GLN A 66 -49.83 1.14 11.70
N PRO A 67 -49.17 1.96 12.53
CA PRO A 67 -47.84 1.64 13.06
C PRO A 67 -47.76 0.24 13.71
N SER A 68 -48.81 -0.18 14.41
CA SER A 68 -48.92 -1.48 15.07
C SER A 68 -49.20 -2.65 14.12
N SER A 69 -49.44 -2.40 12.83
CA SER A 69 -49.64 -3.44 11.81
C SER A 69 -48.46 -3.57 10.85
N ALA A 70 -47.35 -2.85 11.09
CA ALA A 70 -46.18 -2.88 10.20
C ALA A 70 -45.62 -4.29 9.98
N LEU A 71 -45.55 -5.09 11.04
CA LEU A 71 -45.11 -6.49 10.99
C LEU A 71 -46.04 -7.35 10.14
N TRP A 72 -47.36 -7.13 10.24
CA TRP A 72 -48.36 -7.83 9.44
C TRP A 72 -48.21 -7.49 7.95
N TRP A 73 -48.12 -6.20 7.63
CA TRP A 73 -47.91 -5.73 6.26
C TRP A 73 -46.62 -6.30 5.65
N TYR A 74 -45.53 -6.35 6.40
CA TYR A 74 -44.28 -6.96 5.93
C TYR A 74 -44.39 -8.46 5.65
N MET A 75 -45.15 -9.20 6.48
CA MET A 75 -45.25 -10.66 6.40
C MET A 75 -46.27 -11.14 5.37
N VAL A 76 -47.37 -10.41 5.21
CA VAL A 76 -48.49 -10.80 4.36
C VAL A 76 -48.33 -10.26 2.94
N GLU A 77 -47.84 -9.02 2.79
CA GLU A 77 -47.68 -8.43 1.46
C GLU A 77 -46.39 -8.86 0.78
N ARG A 78 -46.55 -9.78 -0.18
CA ARG A 78 -45.43 -10.33 -0.95
C ARG A 78 -44.68 -9.27 -1.73
N ALA A 79 -45.36 -8.23 -2.22
CA ALA A 79 -44.73 -7.13 -2.95
C ALA A 79 -43.79 -6.33 -2.03
N LEU A 80 -44.27 -5.92 -0.86
CA LEU A 80 -43.49 -5.17 0.11
C LEU A 80 -42.28 -5.96 0.64
N TYR A 81 -42.48 -7.25 0.93
CA TYR A 81 -41.39 -8.16 1.29
C TYR A 81 -40.34 -8.25 0.18
N ARG A 82 -40.77 -8.41 -1.08
CA ARG A 82 -39.86 -8.48 -2.24
C ARG A 82 -39.08 -7.19 -2.44
N LEU A 83 -39.72 -6.02 -2.34
CA LEU A 83 -39.05 -4.73 -2.50
C LEU A 83 -37.95 -4.53 -1.46
N ILE A 84 -38.25 -4.81 -0.19
CA ILE A 84 -37.25 -4.77 0.89
C ILE A 84 -36.14 -5.77 0.62
N HIS A 85 -36.49 -6.99 0.21
CA HIS A 85 -35.50 -8.05 -0.02
C HIS A 85 -34.55 -7.72 -1.17
N VAL A 86 -35.09 -7.27 -2.31
CA VAL A 86 -34.29 -6.85 -3.47
C VAL A 86 -33.41 -5.68 -3.11
N ALA A 87 -33.95 -4.63 -2.49
CA ALA A 87 -33.18 -3.44 -2.11
C ALA A 87 -32.03 -3.76 -1.15
N CYS A 88 -32.25 -4.65 -0.17
CA CYS A 88 -31.21 -5.10 0.75
C CYS A 88 -30.18 -6.02 0.11
N TYR A 89 -30.61 -6.89 -0.81
CA TYR A 89 -29.71 -7.84 -1.47
C TYR A 89 -28.78 -7.14 -2.47
N THR A 90 -29.30 -6.16 -3.23
CA THR A 90 -28.54 -5.39 -4.22
C THR A 90 -27.82 -4.17 -3.62
N MET A 91 -27.96 -3.91 -2.32
CA MET A 91 -27.47 -2.70 -1.66
C MET A 91 -27.96 -1.41 -2.35
N ASN A 92 -29.21 -1.42 -2.85
CA ASN A 92 -29.80 -0.24 -3.48
C ASN A 92 -30.27 0.76 -2.41
N TYR A 93 -29.36 1.68 -2.05
CA TYR A 93 -29.59 2.70 -1.02
C TYR A 93 -30.75 3.65 -1.36
N ASN A 94 -31.04 3.91 -2.65
CA ASN A 94 -32.19 4.71 -3.07
C ASN A 94 -33.51 4.03 -2.70
N ASN A 95 -33.63 2.75 -3.05
CA ASN A 95 -34.83 1.99 -2.74
C ASN A 95 -34.99 1.83 -1.21
N LEU A 96 -33.89 1.57 -0.49
CA LEU A 96 -33.93 1.53 0.98
C LEU A 96 -34.33 2.86 1.61
N TYR A 97 -33.90 3.99 1.05
CA TYR A 97 -34.33 5.32 1.48
C TYR A 97 -35.83 5.53 1.24
N ALA A 98 -36.36 5.13 0.08
CA ALA A 98 -37.80 5.19 -0.19
C ALA A 98 -38.59 4.27 0.77
N LEU A 99 -38.04 3.12 1.12
CA LEU A 99 -38.62 2.16 2.08
C LEU A 99 -38.50 2.59 3.55
N ARG A 100 -37.88 3.75 3.87
CA ARG A 100 -37.60 4.17 5.26
C ARG A 100 -38.83 4.22 6.16
N PHE A 101 -40.01 4.50 5.58
CA PHE A 101 -41.29 4.53 6.29
C PHE A 101 -41.60 3.18 6.97
N ILE A 102 -41.62 2.10 6.20
CA ILE A 102 -41.95 0.76 6.72
C ILE A 102 -40.82 0.24 7.61
N ILE A 103 -39.57 0.52 7.25
CA ILE A 103 -38.37 0.16 8.03
C ILE A 103 -38.45 0.70 9.47
N LYS A 104 -38.83 1.97 9.63
CA LYS A 104 -38.95 2.60 10.95
C LYS A 104 -40.05 1.98 11.79
N TYR A 105 -41.23 1.75 11.22
CA TYR A 105 -42.34 1.16 11.97
C TYR A 105 -42.13 -0.32 12.30
N LEU A 106 -41.46 -1.07 11.43
CA LEU A 106 -40.98 -2.43 11.74
C LEU A 106 -40.04 -2.42 12.95
N TYR A 107 -39.08 -1.49 12.98
CA TYR A 107 -38.17 -1.35 14.12
C TYR A 107 -38.92 -1.07 15.43
N LEU A 108 -39.84 -0.10 15.43
CA LEU A 108 -40.60 0.29 16.62
C LEU A 108 -41.47 -0.85 17.14
N GLN A 109 -42.18 -1.55 16.24
CA GLN A 109 -43.02 -2.68 16.61
C GLN A 109 -42.18 -3.85 17.16
N LEU A 110 -41.05 -4.18 16.51
CA LEU A 110 -40.12 -5.20 17.01
C LEU A 110 -39.57 -4.85 18.39
N GLN A 111 -39.29 -3.57 18.65
CA GLN A 111 -38.78 -3.11 19.94
C GLN A 111 -39.80 -3.29 21.06
N GLU A 112 -41.08 -3.01 20.79
CA GLU A 112 -42.16 -3.23 21.75
C GLU A 112 -42.31 -4.72 22.10
N GLU A 113 -42.38 -5.59 21.08
CA GLU A 113 -42.46 -7.04 21.25
C GLU A 113 -41.24 -7.61 22.00
N HIS A 114 -40.05 -7.14 21.66
CA HIS A 114 -38.80 -7.52 22.32
C HIS A 114 -38.84 -7.20 23.82
N HIS A 115 -39.30 -6.00 24.19
CA HIS A 115 -39.45 -5.59 25.59
C HIS A 115 -40.50 -6.43 26.33
N GLN A 116 -41.63 -6.74 25.70
CA GLN A 116 -42.65 -7.61 26.28
C GLN A 116 -42.10 -9.02 26.55
N TYR A 117 -41.30 -9.55 25.62
CA TYR A 117 -40.65 -10.85 25.78
C TYR A 117 -39.63 -10.86 26.93
N LEU A 118 -38.73 -9.86 26.99
CA LEU A 118 -37.74 -9.75 28.06
C LEU A 118 -38.36 -9.67 29.47
N ARG A 119 -39.54 -9.05 29.60
CA ARG A 119 -40.29 -8.97 30.88
C ARG A 119 -40.83 -10.33 31.35
N LYS A 120 -41.08 -11.27 30.43
CA LYS A 120 -41.63 -12.60 30.73
C LYS A 120 -40.55 -13.65 31.05
N MET A 121 -39.26 -13.35 30.84
CA MET A 121 -38.16 -14.31 31.01
C MET A 121 -37.54 -14.30 32.42
N ASP A 122 -37.43 -15.49 33.01
CA ASP A 122 -36.63 -15.73 34.22
C ASP A 122 -35.12 -15.88 33.90
N LYS A 123 -34.26 -15.62 34.89
CA LYS A 123 -32.84 -15.17 34.77
C LYS A 123 -31.82 -15.98 33.93
N HIS A 124 -32.18 -17.05 33.19
CA HIS A 124 -31.20 -17.94 32.51
C HIS A 124 -31.45 -18.38 31.05
N GLY A 125 -32.43 -17.87 30.31
CA GLY A 125 -32.76 -18.48 29.00
C GLY A 125 -31.87 -18.11 27.80
N LYS A 126 -30.68 -18.74 27.63
CA LYS A 126 -30.07 -18.84 26.28
C LYS A 126 -30.89 -19.84 25.47
N PHE A 127 -31.15 -19.56 24.19
CA PHE A 127 -31.86 -20.48 23.31
C PHE A 127 -31.21 -20.55 21.93
N ILE A 128 -31.59 -21.57 21.14
CA ILE A 128 -31.11 -21.77 19.78
C ILE A 128 -32.30 -21.68 18.83
N VAL A 129 -32.13 -20.98 17.73
CA VAL A 129 -33.09 -20.94 16.61
C VAL A 129 -32.43 -21.44 15.34
N TYR A 130 -33.25 -21.96 14.45
CA TYR A 130 -32.84 -22.64 13.23
C TYR A 130 -33.55 -22.02 12.02
N ARG A 131 -32.82 -21.88 10.90
CA ARG A 131 -33.41 -21.49 9.60
C ARG A 131 -32.79 -22.32 8.50
N GLY A 132 -33.62 -23.06 7.76
CA GLY A 132 -33.20 -23.76 6.55
C GLY A 132 -33.51 -22.91 5.32
N GLN A 133 -32.55 -22.79 4.41
CA GLN A 133 -32.74 -22.13 3.11
C GLN A 133 -31.75 -22.65 2.06
N GLY A 134 -32.03 -22.36 0.79
CA GLY A 134 -31.05 -22.54 -0.29
C GLY A 134 -30.19 -21.30 -0.42
N MET A 135 -28.88 -21.48 -0.53
CA MET A 135 -27.91 -20.40 -0.66
C MET A 135 -27.18 -20.49 -2.00
N PRO A 136 -26.99 -19.37 -2.74
CA PRO A 136 -26.14 -19.36 -3.93
C PRO A 136 -24.73 -19.87 -3.62
N HIS A 137 -24.11 -20.59 -4.56
CA HIS A 137 -22.80 -21.20 -4.32
C HIS A 137 -21.73 -20.15 -3.96
N GLU A 138 -21.70 -19.02 -4.66
CA GLU A 138 -20.76 -17.93 -4.39
C GLU A 138 -20.91 -17.35 -2.98
N GLU A 139 -22.15 -17.15 -2.50
CA GLU A 139 -22.41 -16.66 -1.15
C GLU A 139 -22.02 -17.70 -0.09
N PHE A 140 -22.23 -18.98 -0.38
CA PHE A 140 -21.82 -20.08 0.49
C PHE A 140 -20.30 -20.23 0.60
N GLU A 141 -19.58 -20.17 -0.53
CA GLU A 141 -18.10 -20.18 -0.55
C GLU A 141 -17.55 -18.97 0.21
N LEU A 142 -18.16 -17.80 0.02
CA LEU A 142 -17.81 -16.59 0.76
C LEU A 142 -18.07 -16.74 2.26
N LEU A 143 -19.15 -17.39 2.71
CA LEU A 143 -19.39 -17.61 4.14
C LEU A 143 -18.44 -18.63 4.76
N LYS A 144 -17.93 -19.60 3.98
CA LYS A 144 -16.93 -20.58 4.46
C LYS A 144 -15.58 -19.94 4.76
N THR A 145 -15.21 -18.88 4.06
CA THR A 145 -13.95 -18.16 4.33
C THR A 145 -14.03 -17.22 5.53
N LYS A 146 -15.25 -16.95 6.05
CA LYS A 146 -15.52 -15.98 7.13
C LYS A 146 -15.60 -16.57 8.54
N ILE A 147 -15.07 -17.77 8.77
CA ILE A 147 -15.09 -18.37 10.12
C ILE A 147 -14.32 -17.45 11.08
N GLY A 148 -15.00 -16.95 12.12
CA GLY A 148 -14.48 -15.99 13.09
C GLY A 148 -14.90 -14.53 12.84
N GLU A 149 -15.45 -14.21 11.66
CA GLU A 149 -15.83 -12.85 11.25
C GLU A 149 -17.29 -12.49 11.58
N LEU A 150 -17.63 -11.20 11.41
CA LEU A 150 -18.98 -10.65 11.64
C LEU A 150 -19.78 -10.59 10.33
N TYR A 151 -21.07 -10.84 10.42
CA TYR A 151 -22.00 -10.87 9.28
C TYR A 151 -23.31 -10.12 9.62
N PRO A 152 -23.80 -9.19 8.78
CA PRO A 152 -25.01 -8.41 9.05
C PRO A 152 -26.24 -9.10 8.44
N ALA A 153 -27.36 -9.09 9.16
CA ALA A 153 -28.65 -9.47 8.60
C ALA A 153 -29.07 -8.44 7.54
N ARG A 154 -28.98 -8.77 6.25
CA ARG A 154 -29.37 -7.85 5.18
C ARG A 154 -30.87 -7.61 5.13
N ILE A 155 -31.70 -8.58 5.49
CA ILE A 155 -33.16 -8.44 5.63
C ILE A 155 -33.62 -8.79 7.03
N PRO A 156 -34.86 -8.43 7.44
CA PRO A 156 -35.47 -9.01 8.62
C PRO A 156 -35.43 -10.55 8.53
N PHE A 157 -34.73 -11.17 9.46
CA PHE A 157 -34.31 -12.57 9.35
C PHE A 157 -35.19 -13.45 10.24
N SER A 158 -36.12 -14.19 9.63
CA SER A 158 -37.03 -15.11 10.31
C SER A 158 -36.40 -16.47 10.59
N THR A 159 -36.69 -17.06 11.74
CA THR A 159 -36.12 -18.34 12.20
C THR A 159 -37.15 -19.11 13.02
N SER A 160 -37.03 -20.44 13.12
CA SER A 160 -37.86 -21.30 13.96
C SER A 160 -37.06 -21.85 15.12
N MET A 161 -37.64 -21.99 16.32
CA MET A 161 -36.99 -22.73 17.41
C MET A 161 -36.80 -24.23 17.12
N SER A 162 -37.50 -24.79 16.15
CA SER A 162 -37.47 -26.22 15.85
C SER A 162 -36.51 -26.55 14.72
N ARG A 163 -35.44 -27.31 15.02
CA ARG A 163 -34.53 -27.89 14.01
C ARG A 163 -35.28 -28.71 12.95
N SER A 164 -36.29 -29.46 13.38
CA SER A 164 -37.10 -30.30 12.48
C SER A 164 -37.92 -29.48 11.48
N MET A 165 -38.35 -28.28 11.87
CA MET A 165 -39.07 -27.37 11.01
C MET A 165 -38.13 -26.68 10.03
N ALA A 166 -36.97 -26.21 10.49
CA ALA A 166 -35.95 -25.63 9.62
C ALA A 166 -35.51 -26.58 8.49
N LEU A 167 -35.38 -27.88 8.78
CA LEU A 167 -35.06 -28.90 7.79
C LEU A 167 -36.14 -29.09 6.70
N LYS A 168 -37.39 -28.68 6.93
CA LYS A 168 -38.45 -28.70 5.90
C LYS A 168 -38.27 -27.56 4.89
N PHE A 169 -37.66 -26.46 5.31
CA PHE A 169 -37.43 -25.26 4.48
C PHE A 169 -36.07 -25.24 3.78
N ALA A 170 -35.12 -26.09 4.20
CA ALA A 170 -33.89 -26.32 3.46
C ALA A 170 -34.21 -27.08 2.15
N PRO A 171 -33.96 -26.51 0.96
CA PRO A 171 -34.35 -27.11 -0.31
C PRO A 171 -33.58 -28.42 -0.50
N ARG A 172 -34.32 -29.53 -0.56
CA ARG A 172 -33.77 -30.82 -0.96
C ARG A 172 -33.80 -30.87 -2.48
N CYS A 173 -32.64 -30.68 -3.10
CA CYS A 173 -32.40 -30.80 -4.54
C CYS A 173 -32.87 -29.62 -5.41
N ASN A 174 -31.98 -28.67 -5.67
CA ASN A 174 -31.99 -27.87 -6.91
C ASN A 174 -30.53 -27.59 -7.31
N SER A 175 -30.19 -27.67 -8.60
CA SER A 175 -28.78 -27.75 -9.06
C SER A 175 -27.92 -26.51 -8.78
N ASN A 176 -28.54 -25.37 -8.45
CA ASN A 176 -27.86 -24.08 -8.38
C ASN A 176 -27.78 -23.49 -6.96
N LEU A 177 -28.31 -24.17 -5.93
CA LEU A 177 -28.31 -23.68 -4.54
C LEU A 177 -27.76 -24.75 -3.59
N VAL A 178 -26.87 -24.32 -2.70
CA VAL A 178 -26.34 -25.14 -1.61
C VAL A 178 -27.41 -25.21 -0.50
N PRO A 179 -27.81 -26.41 -0.05
CA PRO A 179 -28.74 -26.54 1.06
C PRO A 179 -28.03 -26.20 2.37
N VAL A 180 -28.50 -25.13 3.03
CA VAL A 180 -27.90 -24.59 4.26
C VAL A 180 -28.92 -24.54 5.39
N MET A 181 -28.48 -24.83 6.60
CA MET A 181 -29.20 -24.61 7.85
C MET A 181 -28.38 -23.71 8.76
N PHE A 182 -28.92 -22.55 9.11
CA PHE A 182 -28.36 -21.71 10.16
C PHE A 182 -28.76 -22.24 11.53
N GLU A 183 -27.79 -22.42 12.41
CA GLU A 183 -27.98 -22.71 13.83
C GLU A 183 -27.52 -21.48 14.63
N ILE A 184 -28.46 -20.72 15.19
CA ILE A 184 -28.18 -19.41 15.78
C ILE A 184 -28.35 -19.48 17.30
N ARG A 185 -27.26 -19.25 18.03
CA ARG A 185 -27.28 -19.11 19.49
C ARG A 185 -27.64 -17.68 19.88
N VAL A 186 -28.75 -17.54 20.62
CA VAL A 186 -29.29 -16.26 21.05
C VAL A 186 -29.10 -16.06 22.56
N GLU A 187 -28.52 -14.92 22.94
CA GLU A 187 -28.42 -14.47 24.34
C GLU A 187 -29.29 -13.21 24.54
N PRO A 188 -30.53 -13.34 25.07
CA PRO A 188 -31.54 -12.27 25.05
C PRO A 188 -31.13 -10.92 25.67
N LYS A 189 -30.23 -10.92 26.65
CA LYS A 189 -29.81 -9.70 27.37
C LYS A 189 -28.64 -8.95 26.72
N LYS A 190 -28.17 -9.39 25.56
CA LYS A 190 -26.93 -8.89 24.93
C LYS A 190 -27.12 -8.56 23.44
N VAL A 191 -28.35 -8.26 23.05
CA VAL A 191 -28.74 -8.10 21.65
C VAL A 191 -28.58 -6.66 21.21
N THR A 192 -28.05 -6.46 20.00
CA THR A 192 -27.71 -5.15 19.45
C THR A 192 -28.87 -4.42 18.75
N LEU A 193 -29.93 -5.14 18.36
CA LEU A 193 -31.15 -4.63 17.74
C LEU A 193 -32.34 -5.50 18.18
N PRO A 194 -33.58 -4.99 18.19
CA PRO A 194 -34.73 -5.74 18.67
C PRO A 194 -35.04 -6.97 17.80
N TYR A 195 -35.63 -7.99 18.43
CA TYR A 195 -36.22 -9.15 17.76
C TYR A 195 -37.55 -9.49 18.41
N ALA A 196 -38.47 -10.08 17.66
CA ALA A 196 -39.79 -10.47 18.16
C ALA A 196 -40.04 -11.97 18.02
N HIS A 197 -40.84 -12.50 18.94
CA HIS A 197 -41.45 -13.82 18.81
C HIS A 197 -42.74 -13.71 17.99
N MET A 198 -42.82 -14.46 16.90
CA MET A 198 -43.86 -14.33 15.88
C MET A 198 -45.11 -15.19 16.18
N ARG A 199 -45.28 -15.67 17.42
CA ARG A 199 -46.29 -16.67 17.78
C ARG A 199 -47.73 -16.27 17.41
N GLU A 200 -48.03 -14.97 17.39
CA GLU A 200 -49.35 -14.42 17.05
C GLU A 200 -49.52 -14.09 15.56
N PHE A 201 -48.44 -14.11 14.78
CA PHE A 201 -48.38 -13.68 13.37
C PHE A 201 -47.95 -14.79 12.40
N SER A 202 -47.54 -15.96 12.91
CA SER A 202 -47.08 -17.10 12.11
C SER A 202 -48.26 -17.97 11.65
N GLU A 203 -48.19 -18.49 10.43
CA GLU A 203 -49.08 -19.56 9.93
C GLU A 203 -48.94 -20.86 10.76
N TYR A 204 -47.85 -21.00 11.54
CA TYR A 204 -47.54 -22.18 12.34
C TYR A 204 -47.40 -21.84 13.85
N PRO A 205 -48.50 -21.46 14.54
CA PRO A 205 -48.48 -20.93 15.92
C PRO A 205 -48.00 -21.92 17.01
N LYS A 206 -47.74 -23.18 16.64
CA LYS A 206 -47.17 -24.21 17.54
C LYS A 206 -45.65 -24.15 17.62
N ASP A 207 -44.99 -23.56 16.64
CA ASP A 207 -43.55 -23.44 16.57
C ASP A 207 -43.16 -21.99 16.89
N GLU A 208 -42.31 -21.80 17.90
CA GLU A 208 -41.87 -20.47 18.32
C GLU A 208 -40.93 -19.87 17.26
N GLU A 209 -41.49 -19.08 16.35
CA GLU A 209 -40.73 -18.35 15.33
C GLU A 209 -40.16 -17.04 15.89
N VAL A 210 -38.95 -16.68 15.47
CA VAL A 210 -38.23 -15.48 15.90
C VAL A 210 -37.80 -14.67 14.69
N LEU A 211 -38.14 -13.38 14.66
CA LEU A 211 -37.75 -12.43 13.62
C LEU A 211 -36.72 -11.43 14.16
N PHE A 212 -35.52 -11.41 13.57
CA PHE A 212 -34.48 -10.43 13.88
C PHE A 212 -34.60 -9.21 12.97
N MET A 213 -34.40 -8.01 13.52
CA MET A 213 -34.32 -6.78 12.73
C MET A 213 -33.14 -6.81 11.75
N MET A 214 -33.30 -6.26 10.54
CA MET A 214 -32.18 -6.05 9.62
C MET A 214 -31.09 -5.16 10.25
N GLY A 215 -29.84 -5.43 9.92
CA GLY A 215 -28.67 -4.86 10.58
C GLY A 215 -28.28 -5.57 11.89
N THR A 216 -29.00 -6.63 12.30
CA THR A 216 -28.56 -7.50 13.40
C THR A 216 -27.26 -8.20 13.01
N ILE A 217 -26.25 -8.19 13.89
CA ILE A 217 -24.92 -8.73 13.56
C ILE A 217 -24.74 -10.09 14.22
N PHE A 218 -24.32 -11.06 13.41
CA PHE A 218 -23.97 -12.41 13.81
C PHE A 218 -22.47 -12.64 13.66
N GLN A 219 -21.89 -13.43 14.56
CA GLN A 219 -20.55 -13.99 14.37
C GLN A 219 -20.66 -15.37 13.73
N VAL A 220 -19.90 -15.61 12.66
CA VAL A 220 -19.79 -16.93 12.04
C VAL A 220 -18.84 -17.78 12.87
N ASN A 221 -19.37 -18.78 13.57
CA ASN A 221 -18.58 -19.61 14.47
C ASN A 221 -17.96 -20.81 13.76
N ASP A 222 -18.71 -21.43 12.85
CA ASP A 222 -18.36 -22.73 12.28
C ASP A 222 -19.24 -23.05 11.06
N VAL A 223 -18.74 -23.86 10.14
CA VAL A 223 -19.48 -24.37 8.99
C VAL A 223 -19.22 -25.87 8.86
N VAL A 224 -20.25 -26.69 9.11
CA VAL A 224 -20.11 -28.15 9.21
C VAL A 224 -21.12 -28.85 8.31
N TYR A 225 -20.69 -29.87 7.57
CA TYR A 225 -21.62 -30.70 6.80
C TYR A 225 -22.26 -31.78 7.68
N SER A 226 -23.59 -31.95 7.58
CA SER A 226 -24.34 -32.99 8.26
C SER A 226 -24.69 -34.12 7.29
N ASP A 227 -23.95 -35.23 7.36
CA ASP A 227 -24.16 -36.39 6.47
C ASP A 227 -25.57 -36.99 6.60
N SER A 228 -26.12 -37.02 7.82
CA SER A 228 -27.46 -37.57 8.09
C SER A 228 -28.58 -36.69 7.55
N GLU A 229 -28.41 -35.37 7.58
CA GLU A 229 -29.44 -34.41 7.17
C GLU A 229 -29.23 -33.94 5.71
N LYS A 230 -28.05 -34.23 5.12
CA LYS A 230 -27.60 -33.79 3.79
C LYS A 230 -27.63 -32.27 3.60
N VAL A 231 -27.27 -31.52 4.64
CA VAL A 231 -27.34 -30.05 4.69
C VAL A 231 -26.06 -29.50 5.33
N TRP A 232 -25.58 -28.35 4.86
CA TRP A 232 -24.51 -27.61 5.53
C TRP A 232 -25.05 -26.80 6.70
N ILE A 233 -24.50 -26.99 7.88
CA ILE A 233 -24.87 -26.27 9.10
C ILE A 233 -23.90 -25.10 9.31
N ILE A 234 -24.43 -23.88 9.24
CA ILE A 234 -23.69 -22.66 9.57
C ILE A 234 -24.05 -22.28 11.00
N LYS A 235 -23.09 -22.38 11.92
CA LYS A 235 -23.30 -22.01 13.33
C LYS A 235 -23.01 -20.53 13.50
N LEU A 236 -24.02 -19.81 13.97
CA LEU A 236 -23.93 -18.38 14.26
C LEU A 236 -24.16 -18.13 15.75
N SER A 237 -23.53 -17.08 16.27
CA SER A 237 -23.91 -16.51 17.56
C SER A 237 -24.24 -15.05 17.39
N LEU A 238 -25.26 -14.60 18.10
CA LEU A 238 -25.58 -13.19 18.12
C LEU A 238 -24.41 -12.40 18.72
N CYS A 239 -23.94 -11.38 18.00
CA CYS A 239 -22.84 -10.55 18.45
C CYS A 239 -23.31 -9.65 19.59
N ARG A 240 -22.46 -9.47 20.61
CA ARG A 240 -22.80 -8.73 21.82
C ARG A 240 -22.50 -7.24 21.64
N GLU A 241 -23.28 -6.37 22.26
CA GLU A 241 -23.00 -4.92 22.26
C GLU A 241 -21.64 -4.57 22.91
N ASP A 242 -21.16 -5.40 23.82
CA ASP A 242 -19.86 -5.26 24.50
C ASP A 242 -18.69 -5.94 23.77
N ASP A 243 -18.92 -6.56 22.60
CA ASP A 243 -17.84 -7.11 21.77
C ASP A 243 -16.92 -5.97 21.31
N PRO A 244 -15.60 -6.00 21.61
CA PRO A 244 -14.68 -4.92 21.25
C PRO A 244 -14.73 -4.54 19.77
N ARG A 245 -14.91 -5.53 18.88
CA ARG A 245 -15.03 -5.33 17.42
C ARG A 245 -16.26 -4.52 17.05
N LEU A 246 -17.33 -4.67 17.83
CA LEU A 246 -18.60 -3.95 17.64
C LEU A 246 -18.65 -2.63 18.40
N LYS A 247 -17.93 -2.54 19.52
CA LYS A 247 -17.91 -1.39 20.40
C LYS A 247 -17.18 -0.22 19.75
N ASP A 248 -15.98 -0.46 19.22
CA ASP A 248 -15.22 0.55 18.48
C ASP A 248 -16.01 1.04 17.26
N MET A 249 -16.73 0.11 16.62
CA MET A 249 -17.67 0.39 15.56
C MET A 249 -18.85 1.26 16.03
N ILE A 250 -19.56 0.89 17.10
CA ILE A 250 -20.69 1.66 17.65
C ILE A 250 -20.25 3.04 18.15
N ASP A 251 -19.05 3.15 18.71
CA ASP A 251 -18.50 4.40 19.22
C ASP A 251 -18.04 5.31 18.08
N TYR A 252 -17.48 4.76 17.00
CA TYR A 252 -17.27 5.48 15.73
C TYR A 252 -18.60 5.96 15.13
N LEU A 253 -19.64 5.12 15.13
CA LEU A 253 -20.98 5.46 14.62
C LEU A 253 -21.63 6.60 15.43
N LYS A 254 -21.52 6.59 16.77
CA LYS A 254 -22.02 7.67 17.64
C LYS A 254 -21.23 8.97 17.50
N TYR A 255 -19.94 8.88 17.15
CA TYR A 255 -19.08 10.04 16.94
C TYR A 255 -19.34 10.72 15.58
N GLU A 256 -19.61 9.93 14.54
CA GLU A 256 -19.76 10.41 13.16
C GLU A 256 -21.18 10.88 12.81
N ILE A 257 -22.23 10.18 13.29
CA ILE A 257 -23.60 10.67 13.16
C ILE A 257 -23.86 11.63 14.32
N LYS A 258 -23.92 12.94 14.06
CA LYS A 258 -24.47 13.89 15.03
C LYS A 258 -25.91 13.47 15.41
N ASP A 259 -26.43 13.91 16.55
CA ASP A 259 -27.78 13.53 17.04
C ASP A 259 -28.96 13.84 16.08
N THR A 260 -28.72 14.50 14.94
CA THR A 260 -29.70 14.86 13.93
C THR A 260 -29.63 13.92 12.71
N ALA A 261 -30.69 13.17 12.43
CA ALA A 261 -30.83 12.36 11.22
C ALA A 261 -31.63 13.12 10.14
N ASP A 262 -30.92 13.80 9.24
CA ASP A 262 -31.45 14.63 8.16
C ASP A 262 -30.80 14.30 6.79
N LEU A 263 -31.28 14.94 5.71
CA LEU A 263 -30.75 14.73 4.36
C LEU A 263 -29.27 15.11 4.22
N ILE A 264 -28.77 16.07 5.00
CA ILE A 264 -27.34 16.42 5.03
C ILE A 264 -26.51 15.27 5.61
N THR A 265 -26.98 14.66 6.70
CA THR A 265 -26.29 13.52 7.33
C THR A 265 -26.25 12.32 6.38
N LEU A 266 -27.30 12.14 5.57
CA LEU A 266 -27.34 11.15 4.52
C LEU A 266 -26.37 11.46 3.35
N ALA A 267 -26.31 12.72 2.91
CA ALA A 267 -25.35 13.15 1.89
C ALA A 267 -23.89 13.00 2.36
N ASP A 268 -23.59 13.37 3.61
CA ASP A 268 -22.28 13.17 4.24
C ASP A 268 -21.91 11.68 4.32
N PHE A 269 -22.89 10.79 4.56
CA PHE A 269 -22.69 9.34 4.51
C PHE A 269 -22.30 8.87 3.10
N PHE A 270 -22.99 9.35 2.06
CA PHE A 270 -22.71 8.98 0.67
C PHE A 270 -21.31 9.41 0.20
N ILE A 271 -20.81 10.58 0.65
CA ILE A 271 -19.41 10.98 0.38
C ILE A 271 -18.42 9.96 0.93
N LYS A 272 -18.68 9.40 2.11
CA LYS A 272 -17.75 8.48 2.78
C LYS A 272 -17.71 7.10 2.15
N ILE A 273 -18.83 6.64 1.60
CA ILE A 273 -18.88 5.37 0.86
C ILE A 273 -18.50 5.53 -0.62
N GLY A 274 -18.12 6.75 -1.05
CA GLY A 274 -17.66 7.03 -2.41
C GLY A 274 -18.79 7.28 -3.43
N GLU A 275 -20.04 7.31 -2.99
CA GLU A 275 -21.24 7.52 -3.83
C GLU A 275 -21.50 9.01 -4.05
N TYR A 276 -20.61 9.67 -4.78
CA TYR A 276 -20.61 11.14 -4.92
C TYR A 276 -21.84 11.72 -5.62
N ASP A 277 -22.39 11.02 -6.61
CA ASP A 277 -23.58 11.47 -7.34
C ASP A 277 -24.82 11.48 -6.43
N MET A 278 -24.95 10.44 -5.60
CA MET A 278 -25.97 10.35 -4.56
C MET A 278 -25.82 11.48 -3.55
N ALA A 279 -24.60 11.72 -3.07
CA ALA A 279 -24.33 12.83 -2.15
C ALA A 279 -24.74 14.19 -2.74
N LYS A 280 -24.43 14.45 -4.03
CA LYS A 280 -24.85 15.67 -4.74
C LYS A 280 -26.38 15.77 -4.82
N GLU A 281 -27.07 14.68 -5.12
CA GLU A 281 -28.53 14.65 -5.22
C GLU A 281 -29.18 15.04 -3.88
N TYR A 282 -28.76 14.42 -2.78
CA TYR A 282 -29.34 14.68 -1.46
C TYR A 282 -29.01 16.08 -0.92
N TYR A 283 -27.80 16.60 -1.18
CA TYR A 283 -27.49 18.00 -0.89
C TYR A 283 -28.38 18.97 -1.67
N ARG A 284 -28.64 18.70 -2.97
CA ARG A 284 -29.52 19.53 -3.80
C ARG A 284 -30.98 19.44 -3.37
N LYS A 285 -31.46 18.24 -3.01
CA LYS A 285 -32.81 18.04 -2.43
C LYS A 285 -33.00 18.87 -1.16
N TYR A 286 -32.02 18.83 -0.26
CA TYR A 286 -32.08 19.61 0.98
C TYR A 286 -31.91 21.12 0.73
N GLN A 287 -31.03 21.52 -0.20
CA GLN A 287 -30.86 22.92 -0.60
C GLN A 287 -32.18 23.55 -1.09
N ASN A 288 -33.00 22.80 -1.84
CA ASN A 288 -34.30 23.28 -2.33
C ASN A 288 -35.35 23.45 -1.21
N GLN A 289 -35.10 22.91 -0.02
CA GLN A 289 -36.00 22.99 1.14
C GLN A 289 -35.66 24.15 2.10
N LEU A 290 -34.52 24.83 1.91
CA LEU A 290 -33.99 25.84 2.83
C LEU A 290 -34.09 27.28 2.29
N SER A 291 -34.13 28.25 3.19
CA SER A 291 -33.84 29.67 2.88
C SER A 291 -32.33 29.93 2.86
N ILE A 292 -31.89 30.93 2.08
CA ILE A 292 -30.47 31.21 1.79
C ILE A 292 -29.64 31.52 3.06
N ASP A 293 -30.28 32.01 4.13
CA ASP A 293 -29.62 32.44 5.37
C ASP A 293 -29.47 31.34 6.45
N ASP A 294 -29.79 30.08 6.13
CA ASP A 294 -29.66 28.98 7.09
C ASP A 294 -28.19 28.58 7.30
N SER A 295 -27.79 28.42 8.57
CA SER A 295 -26.48 27.88 8.97
C SER A 295 -26.10 26.55 8.28
N ASN A 296 -27.10 25.76 7.88
CA ASN A 296 -26.94 24.50 7.16
C ASN A 296 -26.52 24.69 5.69
N MET A 297 -26.83 25.84 5.06
CA MET A 297 -26.40 26.14 3.68
C MET A 297 -24.87 26.16 3.55
N LYS A 298 -24.17 26.63 4.59
CA LYS A 298 -22.69 26.60 4.63
C LYS A 298 -22.14 25.17 4.60
N ARG A 299 -22.79 24.22 5.29
CA ARG A 299 -22.39 22.81 5.31
C ARG A 299 -22.62 22.16 3.94
N ILE A 300 -23.71 22.50 3.26
CA ILE A 300 -24.01 22.04 1.88
C ILE A 300 -22.96 22.54 0.89
N TRP A 301 -22.66 23.85 0.88
CA TRP A 301 -21.66 24.40 -0.02
C TRP A 301 -20.26 23.82 0.24
N GLN A 302 -19.92 23.56 1.50
CA GLN A 302 -18.67 22.88 1.84
C GLN A 302 -18.64 21.43 1.34
N GLY A 303 -19.74 20.69 1.49
CA GLY A 303 -19.89 19.33 0.98
C GLY A 303 -19.77 19.24 -0.54
N LEU A 304 -20.54 20.05 -1.27
CA LEU A 304 -20.48 20.12 -2.74
C LEU A 304 -19.10 20.54 -3.25
N SER A 305 -18.43 21.49 -2.57
CA SER A 305 -17.07 21.91 -2.90
C SER A 305 -16.03 20.80 -2.70
N ASN A 306 -16.18 19.96 -1.66
CA ASN A 306 -15.31 18.80 -1.45
C ASN A 306 -15.53 17.73 -2.53
N ILE A 307 -16.77 17.49 -2.96
CA ILE A 307 -17.05 16.52 -4.04
C ILE A 307 -16.39 16.97 -5.35
N ALA A 308 -16.51 18.25 -5.70
CA ALA A 308 -15.88 18.81 -6.91
C ALA A 308 -14.35 18.79 -6.83
N ASP A 309 -13.75 18.96 -5.64
CA ASP A 309 -12.30 18.78 -5.41
C ASP A 309 -11.86 17.35 -5.72
N ILE A 310 -12.55 16.36 -5.14
CA ILE A 310 -12.24 14.93 -5.31
C ILE A 310 -12.38 14.52 -6.78
N GLN A 311 -13.47 14.90 -7.45
CA GLN A 311 -13.69 14.61 -8.87
C GLN A 311 -12.67 15.32 -9.77
N GLY A 312 -12.33 16.58 -9.48
CA GLY A 312 -11.32 17.33 -10.24
C GLY A 312 -9.94 16.69 -10.16
N ASN A 313 -9.51 16.27 -8.97
CA ASN A 313 -8.23 15.57 -8.78
C ASN A 313 -8.25 14.17 -9.42
N TYR A 314 -9.39 13.47 -9.40
CA TYR A 314 -9.57 12.23 -10.14
C TYR A 314 -9.38 12.44 -11.66
N PHE A 315 -10.00 13.46 -12.24
CA PHE A 315 -9.81 13.76 -13.67
C PHE A 315 -8.39 14.24 -14.01
N ILE A 316 -7.69 14.95 -13.10
CA ILE A 316 -6.25 15.21 -13.21
C ILE A 316 -5.47 13.89 -13.28
N SER A 317 -5.76 12.93 -12.40
CA SER A 317 -5.08 11.63 -12.38
C SER A 317 -5.31 10.80 -13.65
N MET A 318 -6.45 11.02 -14.32
CA MET A 318 -6.80 10.42 -15.60
C MET A 318 -6.28 11.20 -16.82
N ASN A 319 -5.56 12.32 -16.61
CA ASN A 319 -5.14 13.29 -17.63
C ASN A 319 -6.29 13.93 -18.44
N ASP A 320 -7.52 13.92 -17.93
CA ASP A 320 -8.66 14.60 -18.54
C ASP A 320 -8.78 16.02 -17.99
N TYR A 321 -7.89 16.90 -18.45
CA TYR A 321 -7.81 18.28 -17.96
C TYR A 321 -9.07 19.11 -18.27
N SER A 322 -9.87 18.73 -19.27
CA SER A 322 -11.12 19.41 -19.60
C SER A 322 -12.16 19.19 -18.51
N LYS A 323 -12.38 17.94 -18.10
CA LYS A 323 -13.31 17.63 -17.01
C LYS A 323 -12.80 18.10 -15.65
N ALA A 324 -11.48 18.11 -15.44
CA ALA A 324 -10.89 18.74 -14.26
C ALA A 324 -11.21 20.24 -14.20
N HIS A 325 -11.10 20.96 -15.33
CA HIS A 325 -11.50 22.37 -15.44
C HIS A 325 -12.99 22.56 -15.14
N GLU A 326 -13.87 21.72 -15.67
CA GLU A 326 -15.31 21.77 -15.37
C GLU A 326 -15.59 21.59 -13.87
N CYS A 327 -14.96 20.59 -13.24
CA CYS A 327 -15.12 20.33 -11.81
C CYS A 327 -14.63 21.49 -10.95
N PHE A 328 -13.46 22.07 -11.25
CA PHE A 328 -12.94 23.20 -10.47
C PHE A 328 -13.68 24.51 -10.73
N ASN A 329 -14.27 24.69 -11.92
CA ASN A 329 -15.18 25.81 -12.19
C ASN A 329 -16.49 25.67 -11.41
N GLU A 330 -17.09 24.47 -11.37
CA GLU A 330 -18.23 24.17 -10.49
C GLU A 330 -17.84 24.47 -9.02
N GLN A 331 -16.64 24.07 -8.60
CA GLN A 331 -16.11 24.32 -7.27
C GLN A 331 -15.99 25.82 -6.97
N ILE A 332 -15.52 26.65 -7.91
CA ILE A 332 -15.45 28.11 -7.76
C ILE A 332 -16.86 28.70 -7.58
N ASP A 333 -17.81 28.31 -8.43
CA ASP A 333 -19.16 28.85 -8.38
C ASP A 333 -19.84 28.53 -7.03
N ILE A 334 -19.57 27.36 -6.45
CA ILE A 334 -19.97 27.00 -5.08
C ILE A 334 -19.19 27.84 -4.05
N CYS A 335 -17.86 27.94 -4.21
CA CYS A 335 -16.94 28.70 -3.35
C CYS A 335 -17.31 30.20 -3.28
N ARG A 336 -17.96 30.79 -4.31
CA ARG A 336 -18.44 32.20 -4.31
C ARG A 336 -19.53 32.49 -3.27
N ASN A 337 -20.26 31.46 -2.83
CA ASN A 337 -21.27 31.58 -1.78
C ASN A 337 -20.67 31.50 -0.37
N LEU A 338 -19.38 31.16 -0.25
CA LEU A 338 -18.64 31.16 1.02
C LEU A 338 -17.97 32.53 1.27
N PRO A 339 -17.69 32.89 2.53
CA PRO A 339 -16.89 34.09 2.83
C PRO A 339 -15.56 34.08 2.08
N SER A 340 -15.12 35.25 1.58
CA SER A 340 -13.90 35.40 0.76
C SER A 340 -12.61 34.91 1.43
N HIS A 341 -12.58 34.87 2.76
CA HIS A 341 -11.45 34.36 3.56
C HIS A 341 -11.68 32.92 4.04
N HIS A 342 -12.62 32.17 3.48
CA HIS A 342 -12.84 30.79 3.88
C HIS A 342 -11.70 29.90 3.34
N PRO A 343 -11.09 29.00 4.15
CA PRO A 343 -9.99 28.16 3.70
C PRO A 343 -10.30 27.33 2.45
N GLN A 344 -11.56 26.94 2.26
CA GLN A 344 -11.99 26.20 1.07
C GLN A 344 -11.83 27.02 -0.23
N VAL A 345 -11.99 28.35 -0.17
CA VAL A 345 -11.75 29.25 -1.32
C VAL A 345 -10.25 29.27 -1.65
N GLY A 346 -9.37 29.21 -0.65
CA GLY A 346 -7.94 29.05 -0.85
C GLY A 346 -7.59 27.73 -1.54
N LYS A 347 -8.26 26.63 -1.16
CA LYS A 347 -8.10 25.32 -1.81
C LYS A 347 -8.58 25.32 -3.27
N CYS A 348 -9.74 25.92 -3.53
CA CYS A 348 -10.27 26.17 -4.87
C CYS A 348 -9.18 26.79 -5.78
N TYR A 349 -8.52 27.87 -5.33
CA TYR A 349 -7.45 28.53 -6.10
C TYR A 349 -6.16 27.69 -6.22
N ALA A 350 -5.76 26.96 -5.18
CA ALA A 350 -4.58 26.10 -5.22
C ALA A 350 -4.71 24.93 -6.21
N ASN A 351 -5.90 24.33 -6.31
CA ASN A 351 -6.17 23.23 -7.25
C ASN A 351 -6.16 23.69 -8.71
N ILE A 352 -6.71 24.87 -8.98
CA ILE A 352 -6.67 25.48 -10.31
C ILE A 352 -5.25 25.90 -10.67
N ALA A 353 -4.49 26.40 -9.70
CA ALA A 353 -3.08 26.71 -9.89
C ALA A 353 -2.27 25.47 -10.28
N ASN A 354 -2.47 24.35 -9.57
CA ASN A 354 -1.91 23.05 -9.93
C ASN A 354 -2.31 22.61 -11.34
N LEU A 355 -3.59 22.77 -11.72
CA LEU A 355 -4.05 22.41 -13.07
C LEU A 355 -3.38 23.27 -14.15
N TYR A 356 -3.25 24.58 -13.92
CA TYR A 356 -2.53 25.46 -14.85
C TYR A 356 -1.03 25.14 -14.91
N GLU A 357 -0.41 24.75 -13.80
CA GLU A 357 0.98 24.30 -13.75
C GLU A 357 1.18 23.03 -14.60
N LEU A 358 0.29 22.05 -14.46
CA LEU A 358 0.29 20.82 -15.28
C LEU A 358 0.07 21.08 -16.77
N GLN A 359 -0.65 22.15 -17.11
CA GLN A 359 -0.86 22.60 -18.50
C GLN A 359 0.31 23.47 -19.03
N GLY A 360 1.33 23.75 -18.22
CA GLY A 360 2.46 24.62 -18.57
C GLY A 360 2.12 26.13 -18.52
N ASN A 361 0.92 26.51 -18.08
CA ASN A 361 0.47 27.90 -17.95
C ASN A 361 1.00 28.52 -16.65
N ASN A 362 2.32 28.63 -16.54
CA ASN A 362 3.04 29.05 -15.33
C ASN A 362 2.61 30.41 -14.76
N ASN A 363 2.23 31.37 -15.62
CA ASN A 363 1.79 32.69 -15.20
C ASN A 363 0.41 32.64 -14.52
N LEU A 364 -0.53 31.87 -15.08
CA LEU A 364 -1.86 31.66 -14.49
C LEU A 364 -1.76 30.80 -13.23
N ALA A 365 -0.86 29.82 -13.21
CA ALA A 365 -0.58 29.02 -12.01
C ALA A 365 -0.09 29.92 -10.86
N LEU A 366 0.91 30.75 -11.13
CA LEU A 366 1.47 31.68 -10.13
C LEU A 366 0.41 32.65 -9.57
N GLU A 367 -0.39 33.27 -10.44
CA GLU A 367 -1.46 34.19 -10.03
C GLU A 367 -2.48 33.50 -9.10
N ASN A 368 -2.84 32.25 -9.39
CA ASN A 368 -3.79 31.50 -8.57
C ASN A 368 -3.17 30.98 -7.27
N TYR A 369 -1.89 30.60 -7.26
CA TYR A 369 -1.19 30.26 -6.01
C TYR A 369 -1.06 31.48 -5.09
N GLU A 370 -0.77 32.67 -5.61
CA GLU A 370 -0.72 33.89 -4.80
C GLU A 370 -2.08 34.24 -4.18
N LYS A 371 -3.18 34.04 -4.92
CA LYS A 371 -4.55 34.16 -4.38
C LYS A 371 -4.80 33.14 -3.26
N ALA A 372 -4.43 31.89 -3.47
CA ALA A 372 -4.56 30.84 -2.46
C ALA A 372 -3.75 31.16 -1.20
N TYR A 373 -2.50 31.59 -1.36
CA TYR A 373 -1.59 31.96 -0.27
C TYR A 373 -2.16 33.10 0.57
N LYS A 374 -2.66 34.16 -0.06
CA LYS A 374 -3.30 35.30 0.62
C LYS A 374 -4.51 34.87 1.45
N ILE A 375 -5.33 33.96 0.93
CA ILE A 375 -6.50 33.45 1.65
C ILE A 375 -6.06 32.57 2.81
N PHE A 376 -5.11 31.66 2.61
CA PHE A 376 -4.64 30.76 3.65
C PHE A 376 -3.96 31.50 4.81
N THR A 377 -3.12 32.49 4.54
CA THR A 377 -2.46 33.30 5.58
C THR A 377 -3.43 34.15 6.40
N GLN A 378 -4.60 34.49 5.84
CA GLN A 378 -5.66 35.22 6.55
C GLN A 378 -6.62 34.33 7.34
N SER A 379 -6.69 33.04 7.02
CA SER A 379 -7.73 32.12 7.49
C SER A 379 -7.22 30.92 8.28
N LEU A 380 -5.93 30.61 8.17
CA LEU A 380 -5.27 29.46 8.79
C LEU A 380 -4.08 29.93 9.65
N PRO A 381 -3.71 29.16 10.70
CA PRO A 381 -2.52 29.45 11.48
C PRO A 381 -1.26 29.43 10.61
N ALA A 382 -0.25 30.26 10.93
CA ALA A 382 0.97 30.43 10.13
C ALA A 382 1.77 29.15 9.84
N TYR A 383 1.51 28.05 10.56
CA TYR A 383 2.17 26.75 10.39
C TYR A 383 1.27 25.71 9.70
N HIS A 384 0.19 26.15 9.05
CA HIS A 384 -0.72 25.23 8.39
C HIS A 384 -0.07 24.65 7.11
N PRO A 385 -0.08 23.32 6.89
CA PRO A 385 0.60 22.68 5.76
C PRO A 385 0.22 23.24 4.39
N ASP A 386 -1.03 23.67 4.21
CA ASP A 386 -1.52 24.29 2.98
C ASP A 386 -0.82 25.63 2.66
N ILE A 387 -0.37 26.39 3.67
CA ILE A 387 0.43 27.61 3.47
C ILE A 387 1.80 27.24 2.92
N THR A 388 2.50 26.30 3.58
CA THR A 388 3.84 25.86 3.19
C THR A 388 3.88 25.21 1.81
N LYS A 389 2.85 24.43 1.45
CA LYS A 389 2.73 23.84 0.12
C LYS A 389 2.59 24.91 -0.98
N VAL A 390 1.74 25.92 -0.74
CA VAL A 390 1.55 27.00 -1.72
C VAL A 390 2.79 27.90 -1.80
N GLU A 391 3.47 28.18 -0.68
CA GLU A 391 4.75 28.91 -0.68
C GLU A 391 5.79 28.21 -1.56
N GLN A 392 5.97 26.90 -1.39
CA GLN A 392 6.89 26.12 -2.21
C GLN A 392 6.53 26.16 -3.71
N SER A 393 5.23 26.06 -4.05
CA SER A 393 4.79 26.16 -5.45
C SER A 393 5.03 27.57 -6.05
N ILE A 394 4.86 28.64 -5.27
CA ILE A 394 5.18 30.02 -5.69
C ILE A 394 6.70 30.18 -5.90
N GLU A 395 7.52 29.64 -5.00
CA GLU A 395 8.98 29.64 -5.12
C GLU A 395 9.45 28.90 -6.39
N ASN A 396 8.82 27.78 -6.72
CA ASN A 396 9.15 27.01 -7.92
C ASN A 396 8.76 27.72 -9.24
N LEU A 397 7.74 28.58 -9.21
CA LEU A 397 7.20 29.25 -10.40
C LEU A 397 7.77 30.66 -10.63
N SER A 398 8.37 31.28 -9.62
CA SER A 398 8.86 32.66 -9.70
C SER A 398 10.13 32.83 -10.58
N PRO A 399 10.25 33.94 -11.34
CA PRO A 399 11.16 34.04 -12.49
C PRO A 399 12.66 34.17 -12.17
N GLN A 400 13.09 34.14 -10.90
CA GLN A 400 14.52 34.18 -10.56
C GLN A 400 15.30 32.89 -10.87
N LYS A 401 14.64 31.85 -11.40
CA LYS A 401 15.32 30.62 -11.90
C LYS A 401 14.78 30.04 -13.21
N LYS A 402 14.04 30.81 -14.01
CA LYS A 402 13.51 30.37 -15.32
C LYS A 402 14.10 31.18 -16.48
N SER A 403 15.37 30.95 -16.80
CA SER A 403 15.86 31.20 -18.16
C SER A 403 16.45 29.92 -18.70
N SER A 404 15.74 29.28 -19.64
CA SER A 404 16.25 28.37 -20.70
C SER A 404 15.52 27.03 -20.94
N LYS A 405 14.25 26.87 -20.56
CA LYS A 405 13.45 25.74 -21.06
C LYS A 405 12.00 26.13 -21.28
N GLU A 406 11.72 26.69 -22.45
CA GLU A 406 10.44 26.56 -23.15
C GLU A 406 10.42 27.49 -24.36
N THR A 407 11.01 27.04 -25.46
CA THR A 407 10.50 27.34 -26.81
C THR A 407 11.21 26.40 -27.77
N SER A 408 10.49 25.35 -28.19
CA SER A 408 10.65 24.60 -29.45
C SER A 408 10.40 23.11 -29.21
N ASN A 409 9.16 22.74 -28.89
CA ASN A 409 8.64 21.41 -29.25
C ASN A 409 7.11 21.42 -29.19
N GLN A 410 6.48 21.89 -30.27
CA GLN A 410 5.07 21.61 -30.53
C GLN A 410 4.73 21.45 -32.02
N SER A 411 5.70 21.25 -32.93
CA SER A 411 5.40 21.13 -34.36
C SER A 411 6.02 19.95 -35.10
N THR A 412 6.70 19.01 -34.43
CA THR A 412 7.40 17.91 -35.13
C THR A 412 6.90 16.51 -34.75
N ILE A 413 6.00 16.38 -33.78
CA ILE A 413 5.51 15.06 -33.30
C ILE A 413 4.54 14.40 -34.31
N SER A 414 4.01 15.13 -35.29
CA SER A 414 3.02 14.59 -36.22
C SER A 414 3.59 13.96 -37.51
N LYS A 415 4.89 13.65 -37.62
CA LYS A 415 5.47 13.21 -38.91
C LYS A 415 6.50 12.08 -38.94
N MET A 416 6.64 11.23 -37.92
CA MET A 416 7.48 10.02 -38.04
C MET A 416 6.81 8.76 -37.48
N ILE A 417 5.64 8.45 -38.03
CA ILE A 417 5.11 7.09 -38.09
C ILE A 417 5.47 6.56 -39.47
N GLU A 418 6.46 5.66 -39.52
CA GLU A 418 6.69 4.60 -40.52
C GLU A 418 8.18 4.23 -40.50
N ILE A 419 8.49 3.00 -40.07
CA ILE A 419 9.45 2.04 -40.67
C ILE A 419 9.72 0.90 -39.66
N SER A 420 9.09 -0.23 -40.00
CA SER A 420 9.51 -1.64 -39.93
C SER A 420 10.13 -2.28 -38.68
N GLU A 421 9.51 -3.41 -38.34
CA GLU A 421 10.13 -4.65 -37.88
C GLU A 421 11.46 -4.97 -38.60
N ASP A 422 12.38 -5.54 -37.81
CA ASP A 422 13.51 -6.42 -38.13
C ASP A 422 14.87 -5.89 -37.64
N GLN A 423 15.73 -6.83 -37.20
CA GLN A 423 17.03 -6.70 -36.53
C GLN A 423 17.05 -6.89 -35.00
N SER A 424 16.83 -8.13 -34.59
CA SER A 424 17.49 -8.70 -33.42
C SER A 424 19.01 -8.78 -33.65
N GLU A 425 19.78 -8.53 -32.58
CA GLU A 425 21.22 -8.81 -32.37
C GLU A 425 22.24 -7.65 -32.32
N ALA A 426 21.91 -6.39 -32.62
CA ALA A 426 22.91 -5.30 -32.54
C ALA A 426 22.82 -4.35 -31.32
N ASN A 427 21.66 -4.21 -30.67
CA ASN A 427 21.45 -3.14 -29.68
C ASN A 427 21.32 -3.67 -28.24
N LYS A 428 22.42 -4.09 -27.62
CA LYS A 428 22.48 -4.20 -26.15
C LYS A 428 22.62 -2.80 -25.57
N ILE A 429 21.53 -2.26 -25.04
CA ILE A 429 21.48 -1.01 -24.29
C ILE A 429 22.40 -1.13 -23.05
N ILE A 430 23.15 -0.07 -22.77
CA ILE A 430 24.09 0.07 -21.65
C ILE A 430 23.44 0.94 -20.58
N GLU A 431 23.25 0.37 -19.40
CA GLU A 431 22.31 0.92 -18.42
C GLU A 431 22.95 1.34 -17.08
N MET A 432 24.23 1.06 -16.87
CA MET A 432 24.82 1.10 -15.53
C MET A 432 25.56 2.40 -15.18
N PHE A 433 25.87 3.26 -16.15
CA PHE A 433 26.75 4.42 -15.93
C PHE A 433 26.10 5.74 -16.28
N LEU A 434 26.28 6.71 -15.38
CA LEU A 434 25.96 8.10 -15.63
C LEU A 434 27.03 8.72 -16.54
N ILE A 435 26.63 9.06 -17.76
CA ILE A 435 27.42 9.84 -18.69
C ILE A 435 27.11 11.32 -18.52
N VAL A 436 28.15 12.11 -18.32
CA VAL A 436 28.07 13.56 -18.27
C VAL A 436 28.81 14.11 -19.50
N TRP A 437 28.09 14.79 -20.37
CA TRP A 437 28.63 15.43 -21.56
C TRP A 437 28.71 16.96 -21.36
N LEU A 438 29.93 17.46 -21.26
CA LEU A 438 30.26 18.87 -21.13
C LEU A 438 30.71 19.43 -22.48
N ASP A 439 29.86 20.23 -23.12
CA ASP A 439 30.21 20.92 -24.36
C ASP A 439 29.36 22.20 -24.49
N ALA A 440 30.02 23.35 -24.68
CA ALA A 440 29.38 24.65 -24.91
C ALA A 440 28.33 24.63 -26.04
N ASN A 441 28.46 23.68 -26.97
CA ASN A 441 27.60 23.50 -28.13
C ASN A 441 26.76 22.21 -28.08
N VAL A 442 26.67 21.51 -26.94
CA VAL A 442 26.06 20.17 -26.82
C VAL A 442 24.63 20.08 -27.38
N ASN A 443 23.85 21.16 -27.30
CA ASN A 443 22.48 21.23 -27.83
C ASN A 443 22.33 22.26 -28.97
N LYS A 444 23.44 22.73 -29.55
CA LYS A 444 23.45 23.87 -30.49
C LYS A 444 23.80 23.48 -31.93
N THR A 445 24.50 22.36 -32.13
CA THR A 445 24.90 21.90 -33.46
C THR A 445 24.12 20.65 -33.86
N LYS A 446 23.84 20.53 -35.16
CA LYS A 446 23.17 19.35 -35.72
C LYS A 446 23.97 18.06 -35.44
N ASP A 447 25.30 18.12 -35.53
CA ASP A 447 26.17 16.98 -35.23
C ASP A 447 26.07 16.54 -33.76
N ASN A 448 26.04 17.49 -32.82
CA ASN A 448 25.86 17.16 -31.41
C ASN A 448 24.46 16.64 -31.10
N GLU A 449 23.42 17.18 -31.75
CA GLU A 449 22.04 16.68 -31.59
C GLU A 449 21.89 15.25 -32.12
N GLU A 450 22.45 14.95 -33.29
CA GLU A 450 22.46 13.59 -33.85
C GLU A 450 23.31 12.64 -33.00
N THR A 451 24.44 13.11 -32.46
CA THR A 451 25.28 12.35 -31.53
C THR A 451 24.56 12.08 -30.22
N TYR A 452 23.84 13.06 -29.67
CA TYR A 452 23.00 12.90 -28.49
C TYR A 452 21.94 11.83 -28.71
N LYS A 453 21.23 11.87 -29.86
CA LYS A 453 20.25 10.84 -30.24
C LYS A 453 20.90 9.46 -30.36
N ALA A 454 22.05 9.35 -31.01
CA ALA A 454 22.77 8.09 -31.18
C ALA A 454 23.30 7.52 -29.85
N LEU A 455 23.75 8.37 -28.92
CA LEU A 455 24.11 7.93 -27.58
C LEU A 455 22.86 7.48 -26.82
N ARG A 456 21.75 8.23 -26.91
CA ARG A 456 20.49 7.92 -26.23
C ARG A 456 19.78 6.64 -26.68
N THR A 457 20.06 6.12 -27.88
CA THR A 457 19.55 4.79 -28.28
C THR A 457 20.23 3.65 -27.54
N SER A 458 21.46 3.87 -27.06
CA SER A 458 22.29 2.83 -26.45
C SER A 458 22.62 3.09 -24.97
N ILE A 459 22.36 4.31 -24.45
CA ILE A 459 22.81 4.77 -23.13
C ILE A 459 21.66 5.50 -22.41
N ASN A 460 21.32 5.04 -21.21
CA ASN A 460 20.13 5.51 -20.49
C ASN A 460 20.37 6.78 -19.64
N TYR A 461 21.56 6.95 -19.05
CA TYR A 461 21.86 8.08 -18.16
C TYR A 461 22.83 9.04 -18.83
N LEU A 462 22.35 9.86 -19.77
CA LEU A 462 23.14 10.92 -20.40
C LEU A 462 22.66 12.30 -19.94
N LYS A 463 23.50 13.02 -19.19
CA LYS A 463 23.31 14.41 -18.80
C LYS A 463 24.22 15.31 -19.62
N THR A 464 23.68 16.41 -20.14
CA THR A 464 24.43 17.37 -20.94
C THR A 464 24.50 18.70 -20.20
N PHE A 465 25.65 19.38 -20.29
CA PHE A 465 25.84 20.73 -19.77
C PHE A 465 26.57 21.57 -20.82
N ASP A 466 26.01 22.73 -21.13
CA ASP A 466 26.67 23.75 -21.95
C ASP A 466 27.37 24.83 -21.10
N ASN A 467 27.13 24.83 -19.79
CA ASN A 467 27.84 25.62 -18.80
C ASN A 467 28.84 24.74 -18.02
N LEU A 468 30.12 25.08 -18.09
CA LEU A 468 31.20 24.32 -17.46
C LEU A 468 31.10 24.27 -15.93
N GLN A 469 30.71 25.38 -15.29
CA GLN A 469 30.67 25.49 -13.83
C GLN A 469 29.51 24.71 -13.24
N GLU A 470 28.35 24.69 -13.92
CA GLU A 470 27.22 23.86 -13.55
C GLU A 470 27.55 22.37 -13.69
N GLY A 471 28.21 21.98 -14.78
CA GLY A 471 28.68 20.62 -15.00
C GLY A 471 29.69 20.16 -13.95
N GLU A 472 30.65 21.01 -13.57
CA GLU A 472 31.63 20.71 -12.52
C GLU A 472 30.96 20.54 -11.14
N THR A 473 30.03 21.44 -10.79
CA THR A 473 29.26 21.36 -9.55
C THR A 473 28.45 20.06 -9.48
N TYR A 474 27.84 19.66 -10.60
CA TYR A 474 27.12 18.40 -10.70
C TYR A 474 28.04 17.19 -10.49
N ILE A 475 29.21 17.17 -11.13
CA ILE A 475 30.21 16.10 -10.97
C ILE A 475 30.68 15.98 -9.50
N GLN A 476 30.86 17.10 -8.81
CA GLN A 476 31.25 17.13 -7.40
C GLN A 476 30.15 16.60 -6.46
N SER A 477 28.88 16.81 -6.81
CA SER A 477 27.74 16.33 -6.02
C SER A 477 27.53 14.80 -6.08
N ILE A 478 28.21 14.10 -6.99
CA ILE A 478 28.07 12.66 -7.18
C ILE A 478 29.09 11.95 -6.29
N HIS A 479 28.58 11.23 -5.29
CA HIS A 479 29.42 10.56 -4.28
C HIS A 479 29.45 9.03 -4.37
N ARG A 480 28.48 8.40 -5.04
CA ARG A 480 28.31 6.93 -5.05
C ARG A 480 28.42 6.29 -6.43
N GLU A 481 28.17 7.04 -7.50
CA GLU A 481 28.17 6.50 -8.87
C GLU A 481 29.48 6.79 -9.58
N LYS A 482 29.95 5.83 -10.40
CA LYS A 482 31.06 6.05 -11.33
C LYS A 482 30.53 6.73 -12.59
N ILE A 483 31.18 7.82 -12.99
CA ILE A 483 30.78 8.62 -14.15
C ILE A 483 31.75 8.48 -15.31
N ILE A 484 31.18 8.53 -16.52
CA ILE A 484 31.92 8.65 -17.77
C ILE A 484 31.73 10.08 -18.26
N LEU A 485 32.83 10.74 -18.59
CA LEU A 485 32.80 12.10 -19.08
C LEU A 485 33.01 12.15 -20.58
N ILE A 486 32.17 12.92 -21.26
CA ILE A 486 32.43 13.37 -22.63
C ILE A 486 32.70 14.87 -22.53
N VAL A 487 33.87 15.33 -22.96
CA VAL A 487 34.22 16.76 -22.90
C VAL A 487 34.58 17.27 -24.29
N SER A 488 34.18 18.50 -24.62
CA SER A 488 34.71 19.15 -25.81
C SER A 488 36.20 19.46 -25.65
N GLY A 489 36.92 19.65 -26.75
CA GLY A 489 38.36 20.01 -26.67
C GLY A 489 38.63 21.28 -25.86
N GLY A 490 37.73 22.27 -25.94
CA GLY A 490 37.82 23.52 -25.18
C GLY A 490 37.56 23.34 -23.69
N PHE A 491 36.43 22.72 -23.33
CA PHE A 491 36.08 22.44 -21.93
C PHE A 491 37.04 21.45 -21.29
N GLY A 492 37.53 20.46 -22.06
CA GLY A 492 38.46 19.44 -21.60
C GLY A 492 39.78 20.01 -21.08
N MET A 493 40.37 20.99 -21.78
CA MET A 493 41.62 21.63 -21.33
C MET A 493 41.47 22.36 -19.99
N GLU A 494 40.26 22.82 -19.67
CA GLU A 494 40.01 23.57 -18.44
C GLU A 494 39.61 22.66 -17.27
N ILE A 495 38.72 21.69 -17.52
CA ILE A 495 38.11 20.91 -16.44
C ILE A 495 38.87 19.63 -16.10
N VAL A 496 39.48 18.95 -17.08
CA VAL A 496 40.20 17.68 -16.84
C VAL A 496 41.29 17.82 -15.77
N PRO A 497 42.12 18.89 -15.76
CA PRO A 497 43.10 19.09 -14.69
C PRO A 497 42.47 19.13 -13.28
N ARG A 498 41.23 19.64 -13.16
CA ARG A 498 40.53 19.80 -11.87
C ARG A 498 39.85 18.53 -11.39
N ILE A 499 39.39 17.67 -12.31
CA ILE A 499 38.52 16.52 -11.97
C ILE A 499 39.17 15.15 -12.22
N HIS A 500 40.33 15.07 -12.87
CA HIS A 500 40.93 13.77 -13.21
C HIS A 500 41.23 12.89 -11.99
N ASP A 501 41.51 13.48 -10.82
CA ASP A 501 41.79 12.73 -9.59
C ASP A 501 40.52 12.26 -8.86
N PHE A 502 39.34 12.75 -9.25
CA PHE A 502 38.09 12.44 -8.56
C PHE A 502 37.76 10.96 -8.64
N GLU A 503 37.51 10.34 -7.50
CA GLU A 503 37.26 8.90 -7.43
C GLU A 503 36.03 8.48 -8.26
N GLN A 504 35.00 9.33 -8.31
CA GLN A 504 33.79 9.09 -9.10
C GLN A 504 34.06 9.18 -10.62
N VAL A 505 35.07 9.91 -11.07
CA VAL A 505 35.42 10.00 -12.50
C VAL A 505 36.15 8.72 -12.90
N ASN A 506 35.51 7.91 -13.74
CA ASN A 506 36.06 6.63 -14.19
C ASN A 506 36.92 6.81 -15.45
N CYS A 507 36.34 7.39 -16.49
CA CYS A 507 37.05 7.71 -17.73
C CYS A 507 36.51 8.97 -18.41
N ILE A 508 37.34 9.55 -19.27
CA ILE A 508 37.08 10.79 -19.98
C ILE A 508 37.34 10.56 -21.48
N TYR A 509 36.34 10.90 -22.30
CA TYR A 509 36.43 10.94 -23.76
C TYR A 509 36.42 12.40 -24.22
N VAL A 510 37.40 12.79 -25.04
CA VAL A 510 37.46 14.14 -25.60
C VAL A 510 36.83 14.11 -26.99
N TYR A 511 35.64 14.67 -27.16
CA TYR A 511 34.96 14.78 -28.46
C TYR A 511 35.24 16.15 -29.09
N CYS A 512 36.01 16.20 -30.17
CA CYS A 512 36.44 17.47 -30.78
C CYS A 512 36.72 17.35 -32.27
N GLY A 513 36.64 18.48 -33.00
CA GLY A 513 36.94 18.52 -34.43
C GLY A 513 38.45 18.48 -34.78
N ASP A 514 39.34 18.77 -33.83
CA ASP A 514 40.79 18.87 -34.05
C ASP A 514 41.56 17.93 -33.10
N LYS A 515 41.76 16.69 -33.56
CA LYS A 515 42.43 15.64 -32.78
C LYS A 515 43.86 16.03 -32.39
N ALA A 516 44.64 16.54 -33.35
CA ALA A 516 46.07 16.78 -33.18
C ALA A 516 46.34 17.81 -32.08
N ARG A 517 45.48 18.84 -31.99
CA ARG A 517 45.58 19.88 -30.96
C ARG A 517 45.34 19.35 -29.55
N HIS A 518 44.45 18.37 -29.38
CA HIS A 518 44.04 17.91 -28.06
C HIS A 518 44.68 16.58 -27.62
N GLU A 519 45.24 15.81 -28.54
CA GLU A 519 45.86 14.53 -28.25
C GLU A 519 47.15 14.66 -27.43
N GLN A 520 47.87 15.77 -27.55
CA GLN A 520 49.15 15.95 -26.85
C GLN A 520 48.97 16.17 -25.34
N TRP A 521 48.05 17.06 -24.91
CA TRP A 521 47.80 17.29 -23.49
C TRP A 521 46.98 16.17 -22.84
N SER A 522 46.13 15.47 -23.62
CA SER A 522 45.32 14.38 -23.10
C SER A 522 46.16 13.22 -22.51
N LYS A 523 47.37 13.02 -23.03
CA LYS A 523 48.31 11.98 -22.58
C LYS A 523 48.84 12.20 -21.17
N ASP A 524 48.77 13.44 -20.67
CA ASP A 524 49.22 13.78 -19.32
C ASP A 524 48.23 13.30 -18.24
N TYR A 525 47.02 12.88 -18.63
CA TYR A 525 45.94 12.49 -17.72
C TYR A 525 45.51 11.04 -17.94
N SER A 526 45.81 10.17 -16.97
CA SER A 526 45.59 8.72 -17.07
C SER A 526 44.14 8.28 -17.28
N LYS A 527 43.17 9.11 -16.87
CA LYS A 527 41.73 8.83 -17.06
C LYS A 527 41.19 9.28 -18.42
N VAL A 528 41.97 10.02 -19.22
CA VAL A 528 41.58 10.35 -20.59
C VAL A 528 41.87 9.16 -21.47
N LYS A 529 40.81 8.54 -21.98
CA LYS A 529 40.90 7.31 -22.77
C LYS A 529 41.27 7.56 -24.22
N SER A 530 40.57 8.49 -24.86
CA SER A 530 40.75 8.78 -26.27
C SER A 530 40.27 10.19 -26.64
N VAL A 531 40.85 10.70 -27.71
CA VAL A 531 40.42 11.93 -28.40
C VAL A 531 39.76 11.51 -29.70
N ILE A 532 38.48 11.83 -29.84
CA ILE A 532 37.59 11.31 -30.87
C ILE A 532 37.04 12.45 -31.72
N THR A 533 37.04 12.25 -33.05
CA THR A 533 36.55 13.23 -34.03
C THR A 533 35.26 12.82 -34.74
N LYS A 534 34.90 11.53 -34.69
CA LYS A 534 33.74 10.98 -35.39
C LYS A 534 32.72 10.44 -34.39
N ARG A 535 31.44 10.80 -34.57
CA ARG A 535 30.32 10.29 -33.76
C ARG A 535 30.30 8.78 -33.62
N ASN A 536 30.35 8.04 -34.73
CA ASN A 536 30.19 6.57 -34.69
C ASN A 536 31.30 5.93 -33.85
N GLN A 537 32.52 6.46 -33.95
CA GLN A 537 33.65 6.01 -33.14
C GLN A 537 33.45 6.30 -31.65
N LEU A 538 32.90 7.47 -31.28
CA LEU A 538 32.57 7.80 -29.88
C LEU A 538 31.56 6.81 -29.31
N VAL A 539 30.50 6.53 -30.06
CA VAL A 539 29.45 5.60 -29.65
C VAL A 539 29.99 4.17 -29.54
N GLU A 540 30.74 3.69 -30.54
CA GLU A 540 31.34 2.36 -30.54
C GLU A 540 32.35 2.16 -29.41
N GLU A 541 33.28 3.11 -29.21
CA GLU A 541 34.30 3.03 -28.16
C GLU A 541 33.65 3.05 -26.79
N ILE A 542 32.65 3.91 -26.54
CA ILE A 542 31.90 3.88 -25.28
C ILE A 542 31.22 2.53 -25.14
N ILE A 543 30.52 2.04 -26.18
CA ILE A 543 29.77 0.78 -26.09
C ILE A 543 30.68 -0.41 -25.78
N GLU A 544 31.80 -0.55 -26.46
CA GLU A 544 32.74 -1.64 -26.29
C GLU A 544 33.36 -1.64 -24.90
N ASP A 545 33.73 -0.45 -24.42
CA ASP A 545 34.21 -0.24 -23.07
C ASP A 545 33.22 -0.68 -21.99
N GLN A 546 31.93 -0.43 -22.22
CA GLN A 546 30.89 -0.83 -21.27
C GLN A 546 30.53 -2.30 -21.37
N LYS A 547 30.65 -2.92 -22.55
CA LYS A 547 30.48 -4.39 -22.69
C LYS A 547 31.52 -5.15 -21.87
N ILE A 548 32.75 -4.63 -21.77
CA ILE A 548 33.79 -5.20 -20.90
C ILE A 548 33.44 -4.98 -19.43
N ARG A 549 32.87 -3.81 -19.07
CA ARG A 549 32.56 -3.44 -17.68
C ARG A 549 31.28 -4.07 -17.10
N ASN A 550 30.21 -4.25 -17.89
CA ASN A 550 28.99 -4.95 -17.44
C ASN A 550 29.29 -6.39 -16.96
N LYS A 551 30.36 -7.03 -17.47
CA LYS A 551 30.82 -8.35 -16.99
C LYS A 551 31.58 -8.31 -15.66
N ILE A 552 32.00 -7.12 -15.21
CA ILE A 552 32.86 -6.88 -14.03
C ILE A 552 32.06 -6.23 -12.90
N GLU A 553 31.08 -5.38 -13.20
CA GLU A 553 30.36 -4.55 -12.22
C GLU A 553 28.97 -5.05 -11.84
N ASP A 554 28.47 -6.14 -12.44
CA ASP A 554 27.30 -6.88 -11.95
C ASP A 554 27.66 -7.73 -10.71
N THR A 555 28.20 -7.09 -9.67
CA THR A 555 28.40 -7.74 -8.38
C THR A 555 27.06 -8.24 -7.86
N LEU A 556 27.07 -9.50 -7.43
CA LEU A 556 25.87 -10.10 -6.89
C LEU A 556 25.54 -9.38 -5.59
N PRO A 557 24.30 -8.91 -5.39
CA PRO A 557 23.93 -8.22 -4.16
C PRO A 557 23.89 -9.24 -3.02
N MET A 558 25.03 -9.45 -2.37
CA MET A 558 25.23 -10.46 -1.35
C MET A 558 25.53 -9.82 -0.03
N SER A 559 24.97 -10.41 1.02
CA SER A 559 25.29 -10.06 2.39
C SER A 559 25.89 -11.28 3.05
N ILE A 560 27.13 -11.14 3.53
CA ILE A 560 27.89 -12.23 4.12
C ILE A 560 27.82 -12.08 5.64
N LEU A 561 27.33 -13.11 6.31
CA LEU A 561 27.22 -13.23 7.76
C LEU A 561 28.39 -14.07 8.27
N THR A 562 29.42 -13.41 8.82
CA THR A 562 30.64 -14.02 9.33
C THR A 562 30.43 -14.72 10.68
N ARG A 563 31.04 -15.91 10.84
CA ARG A 563 30.98 -16.74 12.06
C ARG A 563 31.74 -16.14 13.26
N THR A 564 32.54 -15.09 13.09
CA THR A 564 33.34 -14.48 14.16
C THR A 564 32.52 -13.82 15.28
N ALA A 565 31.21 -13.63 15.09
CA ALA A 565 30.29 -13.17 16.14
C ALA A 565 29.74 -14.31 17.03
N VAL A 566 30.09 -15.57 16.77
CA VAL A 566 29.67 -16.73 17.58
C VAL A 566 30.78 -17.12 18.54
N ALA A 567 31.04 -16.29 19.54
CA ALA A 567 31.56 -16.80 20.80
C ALA A 567 30.41 -17.57 21.48
N LYS A 568 30.69 -18.65 22.21
CA LYS A 568 29.68 -19.48 22.89
C LYS A 568 28.83 -18.74 23.95
N GLU A 569 29.02 -17.43 24.11
CA GLU A 569 28.38 -16.57 25.11
C GLU A 569 27.76 -15.28 24.53
N THR A 570 27.79 -15.05 23.21
CA THR A 570 27.17 -13.86 22.61
C THR A 570 25.65 -14.04 22.53
N THR A 571 24.90 -13.06 23.04
CA THR A 571 23.43 -13.10 23.01
C THR A 571 22.92 -12.64 21.64
N ALA A 572 21.71 -13.05 21.24
CA ALA A 572 21.06 -12.57 20.01
C ALA A 572 21.01 -11.03 19.90
N LYS A 573 21.04 -10.34 21.05
CA LYS A 573 21.11 -8.89 21.19
C LYS A 573 22.45 -8.28 20.74
N ASP A 574 23.56 -8.98 20.93
CA ASP A 574 24.88 -8.52 20.53
C ASP A 574 25.05 -8.67 19.00
N ILE A 575 24.54 -9.77 18.44
CA ILE A 575 24.54 -10.06 17.01
C ILE A 575 23.67 -9.05 16.24
N ALA A 576 22.47 -8.74 16.73
CA ALA A 576 21.61 -7.74 16.09
C ALA A 576 22.20 -6.31 16.11
N LYS A 577 23.07 -6.02 17.08
CA LYS A 577 23.70 -4.69 17.23
C LYS A 577 24.88 -4.48 16.26
N GLU A 578 25.60 -5.54 15.92
CA GLU A 578 26.68 -5.52 14.92
C GLU A 578 26.17 -5.74 13.48
N MET A 579 25.10 -6.53 13.31
CA MET A 579 24.68 -7.07 12.00
C MET A 579 23.27 -6.65 11.58
N GLY A 580 22.69 -5.65 12.26
CA GLY A 580 21.28 -5.26 12.12
C GLY A 580 20.86 -4.96 10.68
N SER A 581 21.62 -4.19 9.90
CA SER A 581 21.18 -3.71 8.58
C SER A 581 20.84 -4.82 7.57
N ILE A 582 21.60 -5.93 7.58
CA ILE A 582 21.40 -7.07 6.66
C ILE A 582 20.10 -7.82 7.00
N LEU A 583 19.91 -8.11 8.28
CA LEU A 583 18.74 -8.87 8.74
C LEU A 583 17.48 -8.01 8.72
N TRP A 584 17.61 -6.71 9.00
CA TRP A 584 16.54 -5.75 8.80
C TRP A 584 16.15 -5.65 7.32
N PHE A 585 17.09 -5.70 6.39
CA PHE A 585 16.77 -5.75 4.96
C PHE A 585 16.04 -7.05 4.57
N GLN A 586 16.42 -8.20 5.14
CA GLN A 586 15.68 -9.45 4.93
C GLN A 586 14.24 -9.37 5.46
N LEU A 587 14.04 -8.78 6.64
CA LEU A 587 12.72 -8.52 7.19
C LEU A 587 11.94 -7.49 6.37
N LEU A 588 12.60 -6.45 5.85
CA LEU A 588 12.00 -5.46 4.97
C LEU A 588 11.40 -6.13 3.73
N ILE A 589 12.19 -6.98 3.07
CA ILE A 589 11.72 -7.74 1.91
C ILE A 589 10.60 -8.71 2.29
N ASP A 590 10.75 -9.45 3.39
CA ASP A 590 9.72 -10.39 3.87
C ASP A 590 8.37 -9.68 4.13
N VAL A 591 8.40 -8.51 4.77
CA VAL A 591 7.20 -7.69 5.00
C VAL A 591 6.65 -7.19 3.66
N LEU A 592 7.48 -6.62 2.78
CA LEU A 592 7.05 -6.12 1.47
C LEU A 592 6.36 -7.20 0.62
N LEU A 593 6.88 -8.43 0.61
CA LEU A 593 6.31 -9.54 -0.16
C LEU A 593 4.99 -10.08 0.42
N ARG A 594 4.75 -9.86 1.72
CA ARG A 594 3.52 -10.27 2.43
C ARG A 594 2.46 -9.17 2.47
N MET A 595 2.83 -7.92 2.18
CA MET A 595 1.88 -6.81 2.11
C MET A 595 0.98 -6.97 0.88
N GLU A 596 -0.32 -6.73 1.04
CA GLU A 596 -1.22 -6.62 -0.10
C GLU A 596 -0.88 -5.38 -0.92
N HIS A 597 -1.10 -5.44 -2.23
CA HIS A 597 -0.80 -4.36 -3.16
C HIS A 597 -2.08 -3.93 -3.86
N SER A 598 -2.36 -2.62 -3.89
CA SER A 598 -3.46 -2.07 -4.68
C SER A 598 -3.13 -2.09 -6.18
N ASP A 599 -4.15 -1.98 -7.04
CA ASP A 599 -3.97 -1.78 -8.48
C ASP A 599 -3.08 -0.55 -8.80
N ASP A 600 -3.00 0.42 -7.88
CA ASP A 600 -2.11 1.58 -7.99
C ASP A 600 -0.63 1.21 -7.99
N ALA A 601 -0.24 0.08 -7.38
CA ALA A 601 1.16 -0.33 -7.29
C ALA A 601 1.75 -0.68 -8.67
N LYS A 602 0.96 -1.30 -9.56
CA LYS A 602 1.35 -1.55 -10.94
C LYS A 602 1.52 -0.23 -11.70
N THR A 603 0.65 0.74 -11.46
CA THR A 603 0.72 2.08 -12.07
C THR A 603 1.94 2.85 -11.57
N GLU A 604 2.26 2.80 -10.27
CA GLU A 604 3.47 3.41 -9.70
C GLU A 604 4.73 2.78 -10.30
N LEU A 605 4.80 1.44 -10.42
CA LEU A 605 5.88 0.73 -11.12
C LEU A 605 6.04 1.25 -12.55
N ILE A 606 4.96 1.25 -13.34
CA ILE A 606 5.01 1.67 -14.75
C ILE A 606 5.44 3.13 -14.86
N LYS A 607 4.95 4.01 -13.98
CA LYS A 607 5.34 5.42 -13.94
C LYS A 607 6.84 5.56 -13.66
N THR A 608 7.34 4.95 -12.59
CA THR A 608 8.78 4.97 -12.25
C THR A 608 9.63 4.35 -13.36
N TRP A 609 9.14 3.28 -13.99
CA TRP A 609 9.83 2.63 -15.10
C TRP A 609 9.89 3.54 -16.34
N ARG A 610 8.80 4.24 -16.69
CA ARG A 610 8.77 5.23 -17.79
C ARG A 610 9.69 6.42 -17.54
N GLU A 611 9.65 6.98 -16.33
CA GLU A 611 10.47 8.14 -15.95
C GLU A 611 11.97 7.86 -16.15
N ASN A 612 12.43 6.67 -15.72
CA ASN A 612 13.81 6.23 -15.89
C ASN A 612 14.24 6.06 -17.36
N TYR A 613 13.31 5.87 -18.29
CA TYR A 613 13.58 5.58 -19.71
C TYR A 613 13.01 6.64 -20.66
N THR A 614 12.80 7.86 -20.14
CA THR A 614 12.33 9.00 -20.94
C THR A 614 13.27 9.25 -22.13
N GLY A 615 12.75 9.15 -23.36
CA GLY A 615 13.51 9.33 -24.59
C GLY A 615 14.16 8.06 -25.18
N ASN A 616 14.00 6.89 -24.53
CA ASN A 616 14.38 5.59 -25.11
C ASN A 616 13.14 4.90 -25.72
N SER A 617 12.92 5.09 -27.02
CA SER A 617 11.72 4.57 -27.71
C SER A 617 11.57 3.05 -27.67
N SER A 618 12.69 2.31 -27.62
CA SER A 618 12.68 0.84 -27.59
C SER A 618 12.13 0.33 -26.26
N GLU A 619 12.64 0.85 -25.15
CA GLU A 619 12.20 0.47 -23.80
C GLU A 619 10.78 0.97 -23.51
N LEU A 620 10.42 2.17 -23.96
CA LEU A 620 9.04 2.68 -23.83
C LEU A 620 8.01 1.76 -24.51
N ASN A 621 8.37 1.10 -25.62
CA ASN A 621 7.51 0.10 -26.25
C ASN A 621 7.41 -1.19 -25.41
N ILE A 622 8.50 -1.65 -24.79
CA ILE A 622 8.47 -2.81 -23.87
C ILE A 622 7.60 -2.51 -22.65
N ILE A 623 7.68 -1.30 -22.10
CA ILE A 623 6.85 -0.85 -20.98
C ILE A 623 5.36 -0.82 -21.38
N LYS A 624 5.06 -0.33 -22.58
CA LYS A 624 3.69 -0.33 -23.12
C LYS A 624 3.15 -1.75 -23.30
N ASP A 625 3.98 -2.66 -23.81
CA ASP A 625 3.63 -4.09 -23.90
C ASP A 625 3.37 -4.70 -22.52
N PHE A 626 4.20 -4.37 -21.52
CA PHE A 626 3.99 -4.81 -20.14
C PHE A 626 2.67 -4.29 -19.58
N GLU A 627 2.40 -2.99 -19.70
CA GLU A 627 1.16 -2.37 -19.22
C GLU A 627 -0.09 -3.08 -19.77
N GLN A 628 -0.10 -3.34 -21.08
CA GLN A 628 -1.26 -3.89 -21.80
C GLN A 628 -1.41 -5.41 -21.71
N LYS A 629 -0.30 -6.16 -21.72
CA LYS A 629 -0.32 -7.62 -21.92
C LYS A 629 0.15 -8.42 -20.70
N TYR A 630 0.58 -7.77 -19.61
CA TYR A 630 1.04 -8.45 -18.42
C TYR A 630 -0.04 -9.36 -17.81
N LYS A 631 0.39 -10.56 -17.41
CA LYS A 631 -0.40 -11.56 -16.67
C LYS A 631 0.49 -12.15 -15.59
N GLN A 632 -0.09 -12.49 -14.44
CA GLN A 632 0.61 -13.02 -13.27
C GLN A 632 1.42 -14.28 -13.61
N GLU A 633 0.87 -15.19 -14.43
CA GLU A 633 1.53 -16.42 -14.87
C GLU A 633 2.71 -16.19 -15.82
N LYS A 634 2.98 -14.94 -16.21
CA LYS A 634 4.15 -14.56 -17.03
C LYS A 634 5.19 -13.76 -16.24
N ALA A 635 5.08 -13.65 -14.92
CA ALA A 635 6.04 -12.88 -14.12
C ALA A 635 7.51 -13.31 -14.33
N VAL A 636 7.79 -14.62 -14.28
CA VAL A 636 9.14 -15.18 -14.54
C VAL A 636 9.62 -14.89 -15.95
N TRP A 637 8.74 -15.01 -16.96
CA TRP A 637 9.08 -14.69 -18.34
C TRP A 637 9.46 -13.21 -18.50
N TRP A 638 8.70 -12.31 -17.88
CA TRP A 638 9.01 -10.87 -17.88
C TRP A 638 10.30 -10.55 -17.13
N TYR A 639 10.59 -11.26 -16.04
CA TYR A 639 11.83 -11.11 -15.29
C TYR A 639 13.06 -11.58 -16.07
N THR A 640 12.92 -12.62 -16.89
CA THR A 640 14.02 -13.18 -17.69
C THR A 640 14.12 -12.58 -19.10
N ARG A 641 13.10 -11.85 -19.55
CA ARG A 641 13.10 -11.13 -20.83
C ARG A 641 14.27 -10.15 -20.90
N ASP A 642 14.96 -10.12 -22.04
CA ASP A 642 15.94 -9.07 -22.33
C ASP A 642 15.22 -7.71 -22.39
N SER A 643 15.17 -7.06 -21.25
CA SER A 643 14.49 -5.80 -20.99
C SER A 643 15.13 -5.13 -19.80
N SER A 644 14.89 -3.83 -19.68
CA SER A 644 15.34 -3.05 -18.53
C SER A 644 14.75 -3.49 -17.18
N LEU A 645 13.63 -4.21 -17.16
CA LEU A 645 12.94 -4.61 -15.92
C LEU A 645 13.85 -5.41 -14.97
N TYR A 646 14.54 -6.43 -15.50
CA TYR A 646 15.52 -7.22 -14.75
C TYR A 646 16.64 -6.33 -14.19
N ARG A 647 17.16 -5.43 -15.01
CA ARG A 647 18.36 -4.63 -14.70
C ARG A 647 18.05 -3.61 -13.61
N ILE A 648 16.95 -2.86 -13.73
CA ILE A 648 16.54 -1.86 -12.74
C ILE A 648 16.22 -2.53 -11.41
N LEU A 649 15.49 -3.65 -11.43
CA LEU A 649 15.13 -4.36 -10.21
C LEU A 649 16.38 -4.87 -9.48
N ASN A 650 17.30 -5.52 -10.19
CA ASN A 650 18.53 -6.02 -9.58
C ASN A 650 19.49 -4.91 -9.17
N LYS A 651 19.50 -3.76 -9.86
CA LYS A 651 20.21 -2.55 -9.42
C LYS A 651 19.63 -2.01 -8.12
N ALA A 652 18.30 -1.83 -8.05
CA ALA A 652 17.61 -1.34 -6.86
C ALA A 652 17.87 -2.23 -5.64
N LEU A 653 17.86 -3.55 -5.83
CA LEU A 653 18.16 -4.54 -4.80
C LEU A 653 19.63 -4.50 -4.34
N ARG A 654 20.58 -4.28 -5.26
CA ARG A 654 22.02 -4.14 -4.96
C ARG A 654 22.35 -2.87 -4.20
N GLU A 655 21.72 -1.77 -4.60
CA GLU A 655 21.87 -0.48 -3.94
C GLU A 655 21.02 -0.37 -2.66
N GLN A 656 20.18 -1.38 -2.39
CA GLN A 656 19.17 -1.35 -1.33
C GLN A 656 18.32 -0.07 -1.39
N SER A 657 17.97 0.35 -2.61
CA SER A 657 17.16 1.53 -2.88
C SER A 657 15.71 1.27 -2.50
N ILE A 658 15.38 1.52 -1.22
CA ILE A 658 14.05 1.27 -0.65
C ILE A 658 12.94 1.92 -1.47
N ASP A 659 13.12 3.15 -1.96
CA ASP A 659 12.10 3.84 -2.78
C ASP A 659 11.83 3.09 -4.09
N MET A 660 12.87 2.59 -4.76
CA MET A 660 12.74 1.77 -5.98
C MET A 660 12.23 0.37 -5.68
N ILE A 661 12.70 -0.29 -4.62
CA ILE A 661 12.19 -1.60 -4.22
C ILE A 661 10.70 -1.51 -3.90
N PHE A 662 10.28 -0.43 -3.21
CA PHE A 662 8.88 -0.17 -2.90
C PHE A 662 8.04 0.08 -4.15
N SER A 663 8.55 0.83 -5.16
CA SER A 663 7.81 1.00 -6.42
C SER A 663 7.69 -0.31 -7.21
N PHE A 664 8.65 -1.22 -7.07
CA PHE A 664 8.63 -2.56 -7.67
C PHE A 664 7.82 -3.61 -6.88
N ARG A 665 7.21 -3.25 -5.74
CA ARG A 665 6.50 -4.19 -4.84
C ARG A 665 5.50 -5.08 -5.56
N PHE A 666 4.71 -4.50 -6.47
CA PHE A 666 3.75 -5.25 -7.30
C PHE A 666 4.43 -6.42 -8.02
N PHE A 667 5.47 -6.13 -8.80
CA PHE A 667 6.15 -7.14 -9.61
C PHE A 667 6.98 -8.10 -8.76
N LEU A 668 7.57 -7.64 -7.66
CA LEU A 668 8.30 -8.48 -6.70
C LEU A 668 7.39 -9.56 -6.08
N THR A 669 6.19 -9.17 -5.68
CA THR A 669 5.21 -10.09 -5.08
C THR A 669 4.67 -11.06 -6.11
N GLU A 670 4.30 -10.59 -7.30
CA GLU A 670 3.86 -11.43 -8.41
C GLU A 670 4.92 -12.46 -8.82
N LEU A 671 6.18 -12.04 -8.94
CA LEU A 671 7.29 -12.93 -9.25
C LEU A 671 7.52 -13.96 -8.13
N SER A 672 7.45 -13.54 -6.87
CA SER A 672 7.61 -14.43 -5.71
C SER A 672 6.48 -15.46 -5.61
N GLN A 673 5.23 -15.05 -5.86
CA GLN A 673 4.07 -15.94 -5.90
C GLN A 673 4.18 -16.95 -7.05
N HIS A 674 4.61 -16.50 -8.23
CA HIS A 674 4.80 -17.40 -9.36
C HIS A 674 5.93 -18.43 -9.09
N VAL A 675 7.08 -18.01 -8.55
CA VAL A 675 8.15 -18.92 -8.12
C VAL A 675 7.65 -19.90 -7.06
N SER A 676 6.87 -19.43 -6.08
CA SER A 676 6.30 -20.28 -5.01
C SER A 676 5.33 -21.32 -5.56
N LYS A 677 4.49 -20.96 -6.53
CA LYS A 677 3.56 -21.88 -7.20
C LYS A 677 4.32 -22.97 -7.98
N LEU A 678 5.37 -22.59 -8.70
CA LEU A 678 6.23 -23.55 -9.42
C LEU A 678 6.94 -24.51 -8.45
N TYR A 679 7.44 -23.98 -7.34
CA TYR A 679 8.05 -24.77 -6.27
C TYR A 679 7.07 -25.79 -5.67
N GLN A 680 5.85 -25.37 -5.33
CA GLN A 680 4.81 -26.26 -4.78
C GLN A 680 4.49 -27.40 -5.74
N ASN A 681 4.26 -27.07 -7.02
CA ASN A 681 4.02 -28.08 -8.06
C ASN A 681 5.19 -29.06 -8.19
N TYR A 682 6.43 -28.56 -8.16
CA TYR A 682 7.63 -29.40 -8.23
C TYR A 682 7.75 -30.34 -7.02
N MET A 683 7.50 -29.82 -5.81
CA MET A 683 7.55 -30.61 -4.58
C MET A 683 6.43 -31.66 -4.50
N GLU A 684 5.23 -31.35 -4.99
CA GLU A 684 4.14 -32.32 -5.11
C GLU A 684 4.50 -33.47 -6.07
N GLN A 685 5.11 -33.16 -7.21
CA GLN A 685 5.57 -34.18 -8.17
C GLN A 685 6.65 -35.08 -7.57
N ILE A 686 7.63 -34.51 -6.85
CA ILE A 686 8.67 -35.29 -6.19
C ILE A 686 8.06 -36.22 -5.14
N ARG A 687 7.14 -35.71 -4.29
CA ARG A 687 6.45 -36.51 -3.27
C ARG A 687 5.62 -37.65 -3.87
N ALA A 688 5.05 -37.47 -5.06
CA ALA A 688 4.27 -38.50 -5.76
C ALA A 688 5.13 -39.57 -6.46
N SER A 689 6.44 -39.33 -6.65
CA SER A 689 7.29 -40.17 -7.49
C SER A 689 7.97 -41.36 -6.77
N ASP A 690 7.83 -41.49 -5.44
CA ASP A 690 8.54 -42.45 -4.55
C ASP A 690 10.08 -42.46 -4.64
N THR A 691 10.66 -41.76 -5.63
CA THR A 691 12.09 -41.49 -5.79
C THR A 691 12.42 -40.14 -5.19
N ILE A 692 12.50 -40.06 -3.86
CA ILE A 692 13.12 -38.89 -3.22
C ILE A 692 14.62 -38.96 -3.52
N GLY A 693 15.07 -38.22 -4.54
CA GLY A 693 16.48 -37.89 -4.64
C GLY A 693 16.90 -37.12 -3.39
N GLU A 694 18.00 -37.52 -2.73
CA GLU A 694 18.39 -36.94 -1.44
C GLU A 694 18.78 -35.46 -1.57
N SER A 695 19.43 -35.07 -2.66
CA SER A 695 19.78 -33.67 -2.95
C SER A 695 19.96 -33.40 -4.44
N ILE A 696 19.77 -32.15 -4.85
CA ILE A 696 20.09 -31.66 -6.20
C ILE A 696 21.19 -30.61 -6.15
N HIS A 697 21.96 -30.51 -7.24
CA HIS A 697 23.06 -29.56 -7.37
C HIS A 697 22.78 -28.55 -8.48
N VAL A 698 23.07 -27.28 -8.20
CA VAL A 698 22.99 -26.18 -9.17
C VAL A 698 24.23 -25.30 -9.10
N TYR A 699 24.53 -24.62 -10.19
CA TYR A 699 25.81 -23.96 -10.42
C TYR A 699 25.63 -22.55 -10.96
N ARG A 700 26.52 -21.63 -10.55
CA ARG A 700 26.63 -20.28 -11.13
C ARG A 700 28.07 -19.82 -11.19
N GLY A 701 28.59 -19.61 -12.38
CA GLY A 701 29.91 -19.04 -12.59
C GLY A 701 29.85 -17.55 -12.87
N GLN A 702 30.77 -16.80 -12.26
CA GLN A 702 30.90 -15.35 -12.44
C GLN A 702 32.27 -14.85 -11.98
N VAL A 703 32.48 -13.54 -12.09
CA VAL A 703 33.63 -12.84 -11.51
C VAL A 703 33.15 -11.96 -10.36
N ILE A 704 33.92 -11.89 -9.28
CA ILE A 704 33.65 -11.01 -8.12
C ILE A 704 34.90 -10.22 -7.73
N ALA A 705 34.71 -9.18 -6.90
CA ALA A 705 35.82 -8.41 -6.35
C ALA A 705 36.67 -9.28 -5.43
N LYS A 706 37.99 -9.02 -5.42
CA LYS A 706 38.91 -9.77 -4.58
C LYS A 706 38.58 -9.59 -3.09
N GLU A 707 38.17 -8.40 -2.70
CA GLU A 707 37.78 -8.06 -1.33
C GLU A 707 36.54 -8.86 -0.89
N GLU A 708 35.52 -8.97 -1.77
CA GLU A 708 34.32 -9.79 -1.53
C GLU A 708 34.69 -11.27 -1.41
N PHE A 709 35.61 -11.75 -2.24
CA PHE A 709 36.10 -13.13 -2.16
C PHE A 709 36.83 -13.40 -0.84
N GLU A 710 37.70 -12.49 -0.40
CA GLU A 710 38.40 -12.59 0.90
C GLU A 710 37.41 -12.59 2.07
N GLN A 711 36.33 -11.80 2.00
CA GLN A 711 35.25 -11.85 2.98
C GLN A 711 34.54 -13.21 3.02
N MET A 712 34.27 -13.83 1.86
CA MET A 712 33.69 -15.18 1.80
C MET A 712 34.62 -16.23 2.43
N GLN A 713 35.93 -16.12 2.20
CA GLN A 713 36.93 -17.02 2.81
C GLN A 713 36.90 -16.93 4.34
N ASN A 714 36.75 -15.72 4.88
CA ASN A 714 36.63 -15.49 6.32
C ASN A 714 35.27 -15.93 6.90
N SER A 715 34.32 -16.32 6.05
CA SER A 715 32.92 -16.62 6.41
C SER A 715 32.55 -18.08 6.25
N ILE A 716 33.53 -18.98 6.08
CA ILE A 716 33.28 -20.42 6.00
C ILE A 716 32.57 -20.91 7.27
N GLY A 717 31.48 -21.65 7.09
CA GLY A 717 30.56 -22.09 8.13
C GLY A 717 29.51 -21.04 8.55
N GLY A 718 29.59 -19.82 8.02
CA GLY A 718 28.60 -18.76 8.16
C GLY A 718 27.57 -18.75 7.02
N PHE A 719 26.77 -17.68 6.96
CA PHE A 719 25.66 -17.56 6.01
C PHE A 719 25.95 -16.52 4.93
N ILE A 720 25.39 -16.71 3.74
CA ILE A 720 25.30 -15.73 2.68
C ILE A 720 23.82 -15.56 2.34
N SER A 721 23.33 -14.33 2.42
CA SER A 721 22.05 -13.96 1.83
C SER A 721 22.27 -13.37 0.46
N ILE A 722 21.49 -13.81 -0.53
CA ILE A 722 21.45 -13.20 -1.85
C ILE A 722 20.22 -12.31 -1.90
N ASN A 723 20.45 -11.00 -2.00
CA ASN A 723 19.43 -9.97 -2.01
C ASN A 723 18.84 -9.78 -3.42
N SER A 724 18.79 -10.84 -4.24
CA SER A 724 18.11 -10.87 -5.53
C SER A 724 17.43 -12.21 -5.76
N PHE A 725 16.59 -12.32 -6.80
CA PHE A 725 16.29 -13.64 -7.34
C PHE A 725 17.58 -14.21 -7.92
N PHE A 726 17.97 -15.39 -7.47
CA PHE A 726 19.27 -15.96 -7.81
C PHE A 726 19.12 -17.01 -8.89
N SER A 727 19.50 -16.65 -10.11
CA SER A 727 19.50 -17.56 -11.25
C SER A 727 20.74 -18.46 -11.22
N THR A 728 20.56 -19.75 -11.44
CA THR A 728 21.60 -20.79 -11.46
C THR A 728 21.27 -21.81 -12.56
N SER A 729 22.21 -22.65 -12.93
CA SER A 729 21.99 -23.72 -13.93
C SER A 729 22.28 -25.10 -13.33
N ARG A 730 21.51 -26.12 -13.74
CA ARG A 730 21.87 -27.52 -13.45
C ARG A 730 23.09 -27.99 -14.25
N ASN A 731 23.48 -27.28 -15.30
CA ASN A 731 24.62 -27.61 -16.14
C ASN A 731 25.89 -26.89 -15.64
N GLU A 732 26.77 -27.63 -14.97
CA GLU A 732 28.04 -27.09 -14.45
C GLU A 732 28.94 -26.50 -15.55
N LEU A 733 29.00 -27.13 -16.73
CA LEU A 733 29.86 -26.67 -17.83
C LEU A 733 29.39 -25.31 -18.35
N LYS A 734 28.08 -25.15 -18.50
CA LYS A 734 27.46 -23.88 -18.89
C LYS A 734 27.66 -22.80 -17.82
N ALA A 735 27.51 -23.16 -16.54
CA ALA A 735 27.81 -22.24 -15.44
C ALA A 735 29.28 -21.79 -15.46
N ARG A 736 30.23 -22.72 -15.69
CA ARG A 736 31.66 -22.42 -15.78
C ARG A 736 32.00 -21.50 -16.94
N SER A 737 31.37 -21.63 -18.10
CA SER A 737 31.67 -20.75 -19.24
C SER A 737 31.39 -19.27 -18.91
N PHE A 738 30.33 -18.98 -18.14
CA PHE A 738 30.05 -17.60 -17.70
C PHE A 738 31.17 -16.99 -16.84
N ALA A 739 31.86 -17.78 -16.00
CA ALA A 739 33.02 -17.29 -15.25
C ALA A 739 34.27 -17.10 -16.15
N MET A 740 34.38 -17.90 -17.20
CA MET A 740 35.56 -17.92 -18.09
C MET A 740 35.52 -16.84 -19.18
N ASP A 741 34.32 -16.44 -19.59
CA ASP A 741 34.08 -15.43 -20.65
C ASP A 741 34.41 -13.99 -20.22
N SER A 742 34.81 -13.78 -18.97
CA SER A 742 35.16 -12.48 -18.40
C SER A 742 36.67 -12.30 -18.28
N SER A 743 37.18 -11.13 -18.67
CA SER A 743 38.58 -10.75 -18.47
C SER A 743 38.83 -10.48 -16.97
N VAL A 744 39.95 -10.97 -16.44
CA VAL A 744 40.27 -10.89 -15.01
C VAL A 744 41.47 -9.98 -14.81
N THR A 745 41.31 -8.96 -13.98
CA THR A 745 42.41 -8.11 -13.48
C THR A 745 42.91 -8.62 -12.13
N GLU A 746 43.99 -8.05 -11.59
CA GLU A 746 44.50 -8.44 -10.25
C GLU A 746 43.48 -8.24 -9.12
N LYS A 747 42.51 -7.32 -9.32
CA LYS A 747 41.46 -6.97 -8.37
C LYS A 747 40.23 -7.89 -8.42
N LEU A 748 40.21 -8.84 -9.35
CA LEU A 748 39.06 -9.70 -9.60
C LEU A 748 39.40 -11.18 -9.39
N ARG A 749 38.37 -11.96 -9.06
CA ARG A 749 38.45 -13.41 -8.88
C ARG A 749 37.31 -14.11 -9.61
N ARG A 750 37.66 -15.15 -10.38
CA ARG A 750 36.67 -16.06 -10.97
C ARG A 750 36.18 -17.01 -9.90
N ILE A 751 34.87 -17.12 -9.79
CA ILE A 751 34.22 -18.03 -8.86
C ILE A 751 33.17 -18.90 -9.56
N LEU A 752 32.94 -20.06 -8.97
CA LEU A 752 31.84 -20.95 -9.29
C LEU A 752 31.11 -21.27 -7.99
N PHE A 753 29.89 -20.78 -7.84
CA PHE A 753 28.99 -21.28 -6.80
C PHE A 753 28.53 -22.68 -7.17
N LYS A 754 28.74 -23.63 -6.27
CA LYS A 754 28.18 -24.98 -6.31
C LYS A 754 27.24 -25.11 -5.12
N ILE A 755 25.93 -25.20 -5.39
CA ILE A 755 24.89 -25.17 -4.37
C ILE A 755 24.21 -26.52 -4.31
N GLU A 756 24.17 -27.10 -3.13
CA GLU A 756 23.40 -28.28 -2.82
C GLU A 756 22.04 -27.89 -2.21
N ILE A 757 20.98 -28.54 -2.69
CA ILE A 757 19.62 -28.36 -2.20
C ILE A 757 19.12 -29.72 -1.70
N ASP A 758 18.91 -29.83 -0.39
CA ASP A 758 18.31 -31.01 0.23
C ASP A 758 16.78 -30.92 0.14
N LEU A 759 16.18 -31.77 -0.69
CA LEU A 759 14.74 -31.74 -0.97
C LEU A 759 13.88 -32.29 0.18
N ARG A 760 14.50 -32.85 1.23
CA ARG A 760 13.80 -33.39 2.41
C ARG A 760 13.52 -32.31 3.45
N LEU A 761 14.28 -31.22 3.42
CA LEU A 761 14.14 -30.14 4.37
C LEU A 761 13.13 -29.10 3.87
N PRO A 762 12.37 -28.45 4.77
CA PRO A 762 11.59 -27.29 4.39
C PRO A 762 12.56 -26.16 4.07
N THR A 763 12.58 -25.71 2.82
CA THR A 763 13.42 -24.62 2.34
C THR A 763 12.57 -23.50 1.76
N LYS A 764 13.16 -22.32 1.69
CA LYS A 764 12.59 -21.20 0.94
C LYS A 764 12.41 -21.60 -0.55
N PRO A 765 11.29 -21.22 -1.20
CA PRO A 765 10.99 -21.58 -2.58
C PRO A 765 12.09 -21.31 -3.62
N PHE A 766 12.18 -22.21 -4.60
CA PHE A 766 12.95 -22.05 -5.85
C PHE A 766 12.19 -22.72 -7.00
N ALA A 767 12.41 -22.29 -8.22
CA ALA A 767 11.69 -22.80 -9.38
C ALA A 767 12.64 -23.26 -10.49
N ASP A 768 12.28 -24.37 -11.13
CA ASP A 768 12.81 -24.72 -12.44
C ASP A 768 12.07 -23.91 -13.50
N ILE A 769 12.81 -23.09 -14.26
CA ILE A 769 12.25 -22.12 -15.17
C ILE A 769 12.65 -22.36 -16.63
N GLU A 770 13.28 -23.48 -16.96
CA GLU A 770 13.75 -23.80 -18.31
C GLU A 770 12.65 -23.69 -19.38
N GLY A 771 11.42 -24.12 -19.06
CA GLY A 771 10.28 -24.12 -19.98
C GLY A 771 9.51 -22.80 -20.09
N ILE A 772 9.83 -21.81 -19.25
CA ILE A 772 9.07 -20.55 -19.13
C ILE A 772 9.94 -19.30 -19.17
N SER A 773 11.26 -19.43 -19.02
CA SER A 773 12.17 -18.31 -19.14
C SER A 773 12.23 -17.81 -20.58
N TYR A 774 12.72 -16.58 -20.75
CA TYR A 774 12.95 -16.01 -22.07
C TYR A 774 14.06 -16.74 -22.86
N TYR A 775 14.98 -17.41 -22.16
CA TYR A 775 16.07 -18.18 -22.75
C TYR A 775 15.80 -19.68 -22.61
N PRO A 776 15.07 -20.30 -23.57
CA PRO A 776 14.79 -21.72 -23.51
C PRO A 776 16.09 -22.53 -23.58
N ASN A 777 16.16 -23.66 -22.86
CA ASN A 777 17.28 -24.61 -22.81
C ASN A 777 18.47 -24.23 -21.90
N GLU A 778 18.28 -23.43 -20.86
CA GLU A 778 19.34 -23.12 -19.88
C GLU A 778 19.38 -24.05 -18.65
N GLN A 779 18.43 -24.99 -18.53
CA GLN A 779 18.23 -25.79 -17.30
C GLN A 779 18.30 -24.92 -16.04
N GLU A 780 17.62 -23.77 -16.11
CA GLU A 780 17.77 -22.67 -15.17
C GLU A 780 16.92 -22.91 -13.93
N ILE A 781 17.54 -22.77 -12.75
CA ILE A 781 16.90 -22.78 -11.45
C ILE A 781 16.97 -21.37 -10.86
N LEU A 782 15.81 -20.81 -10.53
CA LEU A 782 15.65 -19.48 -9.95
C LEU A 782 15.28 -19.60 -8.47
N PHE A 783 16.16 -19.15 -7.56
CA PHE A 783 15.84 -19.07 -6.14
C PHE A 783 15.04 -17.80 -5.83
N MET A 784 14.11 -17.91 -4.88
CA MET A 784 13.34 -16.77 -4.39
C MET A 784 14.22 -15.74 -3.69
N LEU A 785 13.83 -14.46 -3.81
CA LEU A 785 14.48 -13.34 -3.15
C LEU A 785 14.64 -13.57 -1.64
N GLY A 786 15.85 -13.32 -1.12
CA GLY A 786 16.17 -13.53 0.30
C GLY A 786 16.39 -14.99 0.68
N SER A 787 16.78 -15.83 -0.28
CA SER A 787 17.29 -17.17 0.02
C SER A 787 18.64 -17.07 0.73
N ILE A 788 18.79 -17.85 1.80
CA ILE A 788 19.99 -17.87 2.64
C ILE A 788 20.74 -19.19 2.40
N PHE A 789 22.04 -19.09 2.19
CA PHE A 789 22.95 -20.20 1.91
C PHE A 789 24.00 -20.29 3.00
N ARG A 790 24.48 -21.48 3.34
CA ARG A 790 25.60 -21.66 4.27
C ARG A 790 26.85 -22.04 3.46
N ILE A 791 27.98 -21.38 3.73
CA ILE A 791 29.25 -21.68 3.04
C ILE A 791 29.89 -22.88 3.72
N ASN A 792 30.05 -23.98 3.00
CA ASN A 792 30.64 -25.20 3.56
C ASN A 792 32.15 -25.21 3.42
N LYS A 793 32.66 -24.90 2.22
CA LYS A 793 34.08 -24.85 1.90
C LYS A 793 34.32 -24.07 0.62
N ILE A 794 35.54 -23.56 0.46
CA ILE A 794 36.02 -22.96 -0.78
C ILE A 794 37.21 -23.77 -1.29
N GLU A 795 37.14 -24.23 -2.53
CA GLU A 795 38.18 -25.00 -3.20
C GLU A 795 38.80 -24.15 -4.31
N SER A 796 40.05 -24.41 -4.67
CA SER A 796 40.75 -23.71 -5.74
C SER A 796 41.08 -24.66 -6.89
N ASP A 797 40.62 -24.33 -8.09
CA ASP A 797 41.05 -24.92 -9.36
C ASP A 797 42.17 -24.05 -9.93
N GLU A 798 43.41 -24.37 -9.55
CA GLU A 798 44.60 -23.62 -9.96
C GLU A 798 44.80 -23.61 -11.48
N LYS A 799 44.38 -24.68 -12.18
CA LYS A 799 44.53 -24.83 -13.62
C LYS A 799 43.75 -23.76 -14.39
N ASN A 800 42.58 -23.39 -13.89
CA ASN A 800 41.69 -22.42 -14.52
C ASN A 800 41.61 -21.08 -13.78
N LYS A 801 42.43 -20.89 -12.72
CA LYS A 801 42.36 -19.76 -11.79
C LYS A 801 40.93 -19.50 -11.29
N LEU A 802 40.21 -20.57 -10.96
CA LEU A 802 38.80 -20.56 -10.57
C LEU A 802 38.67 -21.01 -9.11
N SER A 803 37.88 -20.30 -8.31
CA SER A 803 37.56 -20.74 -6.95
C SER A 803 36.14 -21.29 -6.89
N ILE A 804 35.97 -22.51 -6.35
CA ILE A 804 34.67 -23.18 -6.24
C ILE A 804 34.15 -22.98 -4.82
N ILE A 805 33.04 -22.28 -4.69
CA ILE A 805 32.39 -21.99 -3.41
C ILE A 805 31.27 -23.01 -3.24
N ASN A 806 31.48 -23.97 -2.33
CA ASN A 806 30.51 -25.01 -2.02
C ASN A 806 29.57 -24.51 -0.93
N MET A 807 28.27 -24.51 -1.20
CA MET A 807 27.23 -24.00 -0.29
C MET A 807 26.01 -24.91 -0.28
N ASN A 808 25.18 -24.80 0.74
CA ASN A 808 23.87 -25.44 0.81
C ASN A 808 22.78 -24.40 1.06
N LEU A 809 21.60 -24.61 0.45
CA LEU A 809 20.41 -23.83 0.78
C LEU A 809 20.00 -24.14 2.23
N CYS A 810 19.78 -23.10 3.03
CA CYS A 810 19.37 -23.27 4.43
C CYS A 810 17.89 -23.67 4.53
N SER A 811 17.58 -24.46 5.55
CA SER A 811 16.19 -24.80 5.89
C SER A 811 15.51 -23.65 6.62
N GLU A 812 14.20 -23.51 6.46
CA GLU A 812 13.37 -22.63 7.28
C GLU A 812 13.39 -23.04 8.76
N ASP A 813 13.74 -24.29 9.06
CA ASP A 813 13.89 -24.83 10.41
C ASP A 813 15.31 -24.69 10.99
N ASP A 814 16.23 -24.02 10.30
CA ASP A 814 17.58 -23.76 10.83
C ASP A 814 17.50 -23.00 12.17
N PHE A 815 17.97 -23.65 13.23
CA PHE A 815 17.85 -23.17 14.61
C PHE A 815 18.49 -21.79 14.79
N GLU A 816 19.65 -21.55 14.19
CA GLU A 816 20.40 -20.30 14.32
C GLU A 816 19.65 -19.15 13.64
N LEU A 817 19.07 -19.39 12.45
CA LEU A 817 18.26 -18.39 11.74
C LEU A 817 16.94 -18.12 12.48
N LYS A 818 16.28 -19.15 13.03
CA LYS A 818 15.04 -18.99 13.79
C LYS A 818 15.21 -18.12 15.03
N GLU A 819 16.25 -18.37 15.82
CA GLU A 819 16.55 -17.58 17.02
C GLU A 819 16.79 -16.10 16.67
N LEU A 820 17.54 -15.87 15.59
CA LEU A 820 17.87 -14.54 15.10
C LEU A 820 16.64 -13.76 14.60
N PHE A 821 15.80 -14.39 13.76
CA PHE A 821 14.56 -13.76 13.28
C PHE A 821 13.54 -13.57 14.41
N ALA A 822 13.44 -14.51 15.36
CA ALA A 822 12.57 -14.35 16.53
C ALA A 822 12.99 -13.16 17.40
N TYR A 823 14.29 -12.96 17.59
CA TYR A 823 14.81 -11.79 18.31
C TYR A 823 14.41 -10.48 17.63
N LEU A 824 14.58 -10.39 16.30
CA LEU A 824 14.28 -9.17 15.54
C LEU A 824 12.78 -8.88 15.44
N LYS A 825 11.95 -9.92 15.35
CA LYS A 825 10.48 -9.78 15.26
C LYS A 825 9.80 -9.42 16.59
N LYS A 826 10.49 -9.63 17.72
CA LYS A 826 9.94 -9.42 19.07
C LYS A 826 9.34 -8.02 19.29
N ASP A 827 9.97 -6.99 18.72
CA ASP A 827 9.61 -5.59 18.95
C ASP A 827 8.83 -4.95 17.78
N ILE A 828 8.72 -5.63 16.63
CA ILE A 828 8.11 -5.07 15.41
C ILE A 828 6.69 -5.62 15.15
N GLY A 829 6.39 -6.83 15.65
CA GLY A 829 5.13 -7.53 15.36
C GLY A 829 5.21 -8.44 14.14
N GLU A 830 4.28 -9.40 14.02
CA GLU A 830 4.29 -10.40 12.94
C GLU A 830 3.53 -9.96 11.68
N GLU A 831 2.62 -9.00 11.82
CA GLU A 831 1.76 -8.51 10.75
C GLU A 831 2.54 -7.72 9.69
N ALA A 832 2.29 -8.01 8.41
CA ALA A 832 2.90 -7.29 7.30
C ALA A 832 2.08 -6.02 7.00
N SER A 833 2.49 -4.90 7.58
CA SER A 833 1.81 -3.61 7.43
C SER A 833 2.79 -2.49 7.13
N MET A 834 2.27 -1.34 6.69
CA MET A 834 3.08 -0.11 6.52
C MET A 834 3.70 0.36 7.84
N ILE A 835 3.06 0.05 8.98
CA ILE A 835 3.60 0.30 10.33
C ILE A 835 4.84 -0.57 10.57
N THR A 836 4.73 -1.88 10.33
CA THR A 836 5.84 -2.83 10.46
C THR A 836 7.00 -2.42 9.54
N LEU A 837 6.69 -2.03 8.30
CA LEU A 837 7.67 -1.51 7.34
C LEU A 837 8.38 -0.25 7.86
N GLY A 838 7.62 0.74 8.35
CA GLY A 838 8.16 1.97 8.92
C GLY A 838 9.04 1.72 10.15
N ASN A 839 8.66 0.76 11.01
CA ASN A 839 9.46 0.35 12.17
C ASN A 839 10.79 -0.29 11.75
N ILE A 840 10.77 -1.17 10.74
CA ILE A 840 12.01 -1.75 10.19
C ILE A 840 12.92 -0.64 9.65
N LEU A 841 12.37 0.32 8.91
CA LEU A 841 13.14 1.45 8.38
C LEU A 841 13.76 2.32 9.49
N LEU A 842 13.05 2.50 10.61
CA LEU A 842 13.57 3.18 11.79
C LEU A 842 14.74 2.40 12.41
N GLN A 843 14.63 1.08 12.54
CA GLN A 843 15.74 0.23 13.02
C GLN A 843 16.95 0.22 12.07
N MET A 844 16.71 0.39 10.76
CA MET A 844 17.77 0.55 9.76
C MET A 844 18.42 1.94 9.77
N GLY A 845 17.85 2.92 10.49
CA GLY A 845 18.29 4.31 10.46
C GLY A 845 17.93 5.06 9.17
N GLU A 846 17.02 4.50 8.36
CA GLU A 846 16.55 5.05 7.08
C GLU A 846 15.40 6.03 7.34
N TYR A 847 15.71 7.08 8.08
CA TYR A 847 14.70 7.96 8.65
C TYR A 847 13.85 8.63 7.57
N ASP A 848 14.43 9.38 6.64
CA ASP A 848 13.67 10.12 5.61
C ASP A 848 12.70 9.21 4.81
N LYS A 849 13.07 7.93 4.62
CA LYS A 849 12.24 6.94 3.93
C LYS A 849 11.15 6.39 4.83
N GLY A 850 11.45 6.10 6.10
CA GLY A 850 10.47 5.80 7.13
C GLY A 850 9.42 6.91 7.24
N GLU A 851 9.84 8.17 7.25
CA GLU A 851 8.94 9.33 7.24
C GLU A 851 8.00 9.32 6.03
N LYS A 852 8.52 9.08 4.82
CA LYS A 852 7.68 8.94 3.61
C LYS A 852 6.63 7.83 3.76
N ILE A 853 6.99 6.68 4.35
CA ILE A 853 6.06 5.59 4.63
C ILE A 853 4.99 6.02 5.65
N PHE A 854 5.40 6.68 6.75
CA PHE A 854 4.47 7.22 7.75
C PHE A 854 3.58 8.36 7.20
N LEU A 855 4.09 9.18 6.29
CA LEU A 855 3.33 10.22 5.61
C LEU A 855 2.33 9.63 4.60
N ARG A 856 2.68 8.55 3.90
CA ARG A 856 1.72 7.80 3.06
C ARG A 856 0.58 7.22 3.92
N MET A 857 0.87 6.77 5.14
CA MET A 857 -0.15 6.28 6.09
C MET A 857 -1.09 7.35 6.63
N ASN A 858 -0.77 8.66 6.54
CA ASN A 858 -1.71 9.73 6.90
C ASN A 858 -2.98 9.72 6.06
N HIS A 859 -2.93 9.06 4.90
CA HIS A 859 -4.05 8.92 4.02
C HIS A 859 -4.88 7.66 4.36
N GLN A 860 -4.25 6.55 4.82
CA GLN A 860 -4.86 5.21 4.76
C GLN A 860 -5.15 4.45 6.09
N GLU A 861 -4.66 4.83 7.30
CA GLU A 861 -4.86 4.02 8.54
C GLU A 861 -5.10 4.79 9.87
N GLY A 862 -5.70 4.12 10.87
CA GLY A 862 -6.25 4.62 12.13
C GLY A 862 -5.30 5.38 13.09
N LEU A 863 -5.74 6.59 13.46
CA LEU A 863 -4.95 7.75 13.86
C LEU A 863 -4.10 7.71 15.15
N ILE A 864 -4.26 6.78 16.10
CA ILE A 864 -3.57 6.92 17.41
C ILE A 864 -2.11 6.45 17.36
N ASN A 865 -1.87 5.27 16.80
CA ASN A 865 -0.54 4.65 16.82
C ASN A 865 0.37 5.31 15.78
N VAL A 866 -0.17 5.81 14.67
CA VAL A 866 0.59 6.54 13.65
C VAL A 866 1.24 7.81 14.20
N GLU A 867 0.52 8.60 14.99
CA GLU A 867 1.10 9.82 15.60
C GLU A 867 2.13 9.49 16.69
N GLU A 868 1.95 8.40 17.45
CA GLU A 868 2.97 7.94 18.38
C GLU A 868 4.23 7.44 17.65
N LEU A 869 4.07 6.72 16.54
CA LEU A 869 5.16 6.23 15.71
C LEU A 869 5.95 7.37 15.07
N LYS A 870 5.26 8.42 14.58
CA LYS A 870 5.93 9.66 14.16
C LYS A 870 6.66 10.32 15.32
N GLY A 871 6.05 10.36 16.50
CA GLY A 871 6.72 10.84 17.72
C GLY A 871 8.04 10.10 17.97
N ASN A 872 8.02 8.77 17.93
CA ASN A 872 9.20 7.90 18.07
C ASN A 872 10.25 8.17 16.98
N PHE A 873 9.78 8.38 15.76
CA PHE A 873 10.60 8.69 14.61
C PHE A 873 11.38 10.00 14.79
N TYR A 874 10.70 11.11 15.09
CA TYR A 874 11.36 12.40 15.32
C TYR A 874 12.22 12.38 16.58
N LEU A 875 11.85 11.57 17.58
CA LEU A 875 12.68 11.36 18.77
C LEU A 875 14.02 10.70 18.40
N ALA A 876 14.00 9.68 17.53
CA ALA A 876 15.20 9.01 17.02
C ALA A 876 16.07 9.95 16.16
N MET A 877 15.44 10.83 15.36
CA MET A 877 16.14 11.90 14.62
C MET A 877 16.66 13.04 15.51
N LYS A 878 16.45 12.98 16.83
CA LYS A 878 16.78 14.05 17.80
C LYS A 878 16.04 15.37 17.54
N GLN A 879 14.94 15.30 16.81
CA GLN A 879 14.03 16.41 16.51
C GLN A 879 12.95 16.50 17.59
N TYR A 880 13.38 16.81 18.82
CA TYR A 880 12.55 16.69 20.01
C TYR A 880 11.26 17.52 19.97
N LYS A 881 11.32 18.72 19.36
CA LYS A 881 10.16 19.60 19.24
C LYS A 881 9.05 18.98 18.38
N GLN A 882 9.40 18.39 17.23
CA GLN A 882 8.44 17.70 16.36
C GLN A 882 7.94 16.43 17.03
N ALA A 883 8.83 15.67 17.70
CA ALA A 883 8.43 14.48 18.45
C ALA A 883 7.33 14.78 19.49
N ILE A 884 7.48 15.87 20.24
CA ILE A 884 6.49 16.31 21.24
C ILE A 884 5.16 16.65 20.57
N VAL A 885 5.17 17.39 19.47
CA VAL A 885 3.93 17.73 18.74
C VAL A 885 3.15 16.46 18.36
N TYR A 886 3.85 15.45 17.84
CA TYR A 886 3.21 14.20 17.45
C TYR A 886 2.77 13.35 18.65
N TYR A 887 3.56 13.30 19.73
CA TYR A 887 3.12 12.65 20.96
C TYR A 887 1.93 13.35 21.63
N GLU A 888 1.84 14.68 21.56
CA GLU A 888 0.70 15.46 22.04
C GLU A 888 -0.54 15.24 21.17
N GLN A 889 -0.37 15.12 19.84
CA GLN A 889 -1.44 14.74 18.94
C GLN A 889 -1.94 13.32 19.25
N SER A 890 -1.03 12.36 19.45
CA SER A 890 -1.37 11.00 19.89
C SER A 890 -2.07 11.01 21.24
N LEU A 891 -1.60 11.78 22.22
CA LEU A 891 -2.24 11.93 23.53
C LEU A 891 -3.64 12.53 23.40
N LYS A 892 -3.82 13.58 22.59
CA LYS A 892 -5.11 14.22 22.35
C LYS A 892 -6.11 13.26 21.70
N LEU A 893 -5.63 12.43 20.78
CA LEU A 893 -6.43 11.38 20.16
C LEU A 893 -6.77 10.28 21.18
N ARG A 894 -5.83 9.83 22.00
CA ARG A 894 -6.06 8.84 23.07
C ARG A 894 -7.02 9.32 24.14
N LEU A 895 -6.92 10.58 24.56
CA LEU A 895 -7.87 11.20 25.49
C LEU A 895 -9.27 11.32 24.89
N LYS A 896 -9.38 11.44 23.56
CA LYS A 896 -10.65 11.55 22.85
C LYS A 896 -11.29 10.19 22.55
N LEU A 897 -10.48 9.17 22.29
CA LEU A 897 -10.91 7.87 21.74
C LEU A 897 -10.88 6.74 22.78
N LEU A 898 -10.08 6.84 23.83
CA LEU A 898 -9.96 5.82 24.86
C LEU A 898 -10.65 6.27 26.16
N PRO A 899 -11.22 5.34 26.95
CA PRO A 899 -11.74 5.66 28.27
C PRO A 899 -10.68 6.35 29.14
N GLU A 900 -11.08 7.27 30.01
CA GLU A 900 -10.14 8.01 30.88
C GLU A 900 -9.29 7.09 31.75
N SER A 901 -9.71 5.84 31.98
CA SER A 901 -8.94 4.83 32.70
C SER A 901 -8.02 3.99 31.80
N HIS A 902 -7.78 4.32 30.53
CA HIS A 902 -6.97 3.48 29.65
C HIS A 902 -5.46 3.67 29.89
N PRO A 903 -4.65 2.60 30.00
CA PRO A 903 -3.23 2.72 30.34
C PRO A 903 -2.40 3.39 29.23
N ASP A 904 -2.84 3.37 27.99
CA ASP A 904 -2.13 4.02 26.87
C ASP A 904 -2.12 5.56 26.97
N ILE A 905 -3.06 6.16 27.70
CA ILE A 905 -3.00 7.60 28.03
C ILE A 905 -1.77 7.87 28.90
N GLY A 906 -1.51 7.00 29.89
CA GLY A 906 -0.30 7.06 30.72
C GLY A 906 0.97 6.85 29.89
N LYS A 907 0.93 5.97 28.88
CA LYS A 907 2.06 5.77 27.95
C LYS A 907 2.38 7.03 27.16
N SER A 908 1.37 7.71 26.62
CA SER A 908 1.58 8.98 25.92
C SER A 908 2.18 10.06 26.81
N TYR A 909 1.70 10.20 28.05
CA TYR A 909 2.31 11.13 29.00
C TYR A 909 3.77 10.79 29.30
N SER A 910 4.10 9.49 29.45
CA SER A 910 5.48 9.05 29.64
C SER A 910 6.35 9.29 28.40
N ALA A 911 5.81 9.14 27.19
CA ALA A 911 6.54 9.41 25.94
C ALA A 911 6.85 10.90 25.77
N ILE A 912 5.89 11.78 26.08
CA ILE A 912 6.09 13.24 26.10
C ILE A 912 7.15 13.61 27.15
N ALA A 913 7.08 13.01 28.35
CA ALA A 913 8.05 13.24 29.41
C ALA A 913 9.47 12.86 28.97
N MET A 914 9.63 11.70 28.31
CA MET A 914 10.90 11.26 27.75
C MET A 914 11.42 12.24 26.69
N ALA A 915 10.56 12.70 25.77
CA ALA A 915 10.98 13.65 24.74
C ALA A 915 11.47 14.99 25.35
N TYR A 916 10.80 15.50 26.39
CA TYR A 916 11.28 16.66 27.14
C TYR A 916 12.57 16.39 27.91
N GLU A 917 12.78 15.18 28.44
CA GLU A 917 14.03 14.78 29.09
C GLU A 917 15.20 14.80 28.09
N PHE A 918 15.03 14.19 26.91
CA PHE A 918 16.04 14.20 25.86
C PHE A 918 16.33 15.61 25.34
N TRP A 919 15.32 16.48 25.33
CA TRP A 919 15.48 17.91 25.03
C TRP A 919 16.09 18.73 26.18
N LYS A 920 16.31 18.13 27.36
CA LYS A 920 16.82 18.77 28.57
C LYS A 920 15.90 19.82 29.20
N LEU A 921 14.61 19.79 28.87
CA LEU A 921 13.57 20.61 29.50
C LEU A 921 12.98 19.87 30.69
N TYR A 922 13.81 19.71 31.72
CA TYR A 922 13.53 18.83 32.85
C TYR A 922 12.27 19.19 33.67
N PRO A 923 11.91 20.48 33.91
CA PRO A 923 10.68 20.82 34.61
C PRO A 923 9.42 20.26 33.92
N ASN A 924 9.33 20.40 32.60
CA ASN A 924 8.23 19.86 31.81
C ASN A 924 8.22 18.33 31.85
N SER A 925 9.39 17.71 31.70
CA SER A 925 9.53 16.24 31.79
C SER A 925 9.07 15.69 33.14
N ILE A 926 9.45 16.34 34.24
CA ILE A 926 9.03 15.97 35.61
C ILE A 926 7.51 16.03 35.74
N ASP A 927 6.88 17.10 35.26
CA ASP A 927 5.42 17.27 35.32
C ASP A 927 4.71 16.16 34.53
N TYR A 928 5.14 15.88 33.31
CA TYR A 928 4.56 14.83 32.48
C TYR A 928 4.79 13.41 33.04
N TYR A 929 5.95 13.12 33.65
CA TYR A 929 6.16 11.84 34.34
C TYR A 929 5.24 11.70 35.56
N GLN A 930 4.97 12.78 36.31
CA GLN A 930 4.01 12.76 37.42
C GLN A 930 2.58 12.53 36.93
N GLN A 931 2.19 13.15 35.81
CA GLN A 931 0.90 12.91 35.16
C GLN A 931 0.77 11.45 34.69
N ALA A 932 1.83 10.88 34.10
CA ALA A 932 1.87 9.47 33.69
C ALA A 932 1.67 8.52 34.87
N ILE A 933 2.38 8.74 36.00
CA ILE A 933 2.26 7.91 37.21
C ILE A 933 0.85 7.99 37.78
N LYS A 934 0.30 9.20 37.93
CA LYS A 934 -1.07 9.41 38.43
C LYS A 934 -2.09 8.71 37.55
N GLN A 935 -1.87 8.71 36.24
CA GLN A 935 -2.72 8.03 35.29
C GLN A 935 -2.61 6.51 35.40
N TYR A 936 -1.40 5.97 35.49
CA TYR A 936 -1.22 4.53 35.69
C TYR A 936 -1.78 4.03 37.02
N GLN A 937 -1.64 4.77 38.11
CA GLN A 937 -2.19 4.41 39.43
C GLN A 937 -3.72 4.37 39.46
N ARG A 938 -4.40 5.11 38.58
CA ARG A 938 -5.86 5.05 38.43
C ARG A 938 -6.33 3.79 37.71
N THR A 939 -5.45 3.17 36.93
CA THR A 939 -5.78 2.13 35.96
C THR A 939 -5.22 0.76 36.33
N LEU A 940 -4.05 0.73 36.93
CA LEU A 940 -3.22 -0.46 37.16
C LEU A 940 -3.00 -0.61 38.67
N ARG A 941 -2.78 -1.85 39.13
CA ARG A 941 -2.39 -2.11 40.53
C ARG A 941 -1.04 -1.43 40.83
N ASP A 942 -0.84 -1.03 42.08
CA ASP A 942 0.34 -0.27 42.51
C ASP A 942 1.69 -0.99 42.25
N ASP A 943 1.67 -2.32 42.11
CA ASP A 943 2.83 -3.17 41.80
C ASP A 943 3.14 -3.29 40.29
N HIS A 944 2.39 -2.60 39.42
CA HIS A 944 2.54 -2.74 37.99
C HIS A 944 3.92 -2.24 37.48
N PRO A 945 4.62 -2.97 36.60
CA PRO A 945 5.96 -2.62 36.13
C PRO A 945 6.08 -1.21 35.51
N LEU A 946 5.05 -0.76 34.78
CA LEU A 946 5.02 0.59 34.19
C LEU A 946 5.10 1.69 35.25
N ILE A 947 4.39 1.57 36.38
CA ILE A 947 4.43 2.54 37.49
C ILE A 947 5.85 2.59 38.07
N THR A 948 6.41 1.42 38.33
CA THR A 948 7.77 1.28 38.88
C THR A 948 8.82 1.89 37.94
N GLN A 949 8.71 1.62 36.63
CA GLN A 949 9.62 2.15 35.62
C GLN A 949 9.53 3.68 35.51
N THR A 950 8.32 4.24 35.44
CA THR A 950 8.12 5.69 35.35
C THR A 950 8.58 6.41 36.63
N MET A 951 8.36 5.83 37.82
CA MET A 951 8.89 6.35 39.09
C MET A 951 10.42 6.35 39.12
N ASN A 952 11.06 5.28 38.66
CA ASN A 952 12.51 5.19 38.57
C ASN A 952 13.10 6.25 37.62
N ASN A 953 12.44 6.49 36.47
CA ASN A 953 12.84 7.54 35.53
C ASN A 953 12.71 8.93 36.16
N LEU A 954 11.58 9.20 36.83
CA LEU A 954 11.35 10.45 37.54
C LEU A 954 12.41 10.69 38.64
N GLN A 955 12.74 9.68 39.45
CA GLN A 955 13.76 9.79 40.49
C GLN A 955 15.16 10.08 39.92
N LYS A 956 15.54 9.36 38.85
CA LYS A 956 16.81 9.63 38.15
C LYS A 956 16.87 11.06 37.62
N LEU A 957 15.76 11.54 37.06
CA LEU A 957 15.67 12.90 36.54
C LEU A 957 15.75 13.95 37.65
N GLN A 958 15.04 13.76 38.76
CA GLN A 958 15.08 14.65 39.92
C GLN A 958 16.46 14.68 40.59
N HIS A 959 17.19 13.57 40.58
CA HIS A 959 18.59 13.54 41.03
C HIS A 959 19.50 14.32 40.09
N ARG A 960 19.30 14.19 38.77
CA ARG A 960 20.04 14.95 37.72
C ARG A 960 19.74 16.45 37.69
N THR A 961 18.62 16.91 38.24
CA THR A 961 18.28 18.35 38.31
C THR A 961 18.66 19.00 39.63
N LYS A 962 18.94 18.20 40.68
CA LYS A 962 19.43 18.66 41.98
C LYS A 962 20.95 18.77 42.06
N HIS A 963 21.67 18.15 41.13
CA HIS A 963 23.11 18.21 40.93
C HIS A 963 23.40 18.80 39.55
#